data_AF-A0A964TF38-F1
#
_entry.id   AF-A0A964TF38-F1
#
_cell.length_a   1.000
_cell.length_b   1.000
_cell.length_c   1.000
_cell.angle_alpha   90.00
_cell.angle_beta   90.00
_cell.angle_gamma   90.00
#
_symmetry.space_group_name_H-M   'P 1'
#
loop_
_entity.id
_entity.type
_entity.pdbx_description
1 polymer ?
#
loop_
_entity_poly.entity_id
_entity_poly.type
_entity_poly.pdbx_seq_one_letter_code
_entity_poly.pdbx_strand_id
1 'polypeptide(L)'
;MSPASTTGAPADEARRPSPLAEAAAAWLPVALAAGLFAWFAALLPAVSGGAVLRPTLEWVPSLGIRASLLIDGLSLTFALLITGIGALVLLYSRTYLAGHPHYPRFALFLTAFMLSMLGLVLADDLVLLFVFWELTTITSYLLIGFDHAAAKSRRSALQALLLTGAGGLAFLAGVIIIGTATGTYSLAEILGAEVPLREHPWYLAILILVLAGAFTKSAQFPFHFWLPNAMAAPTPVSAYLHSATMVKAGVYLLARLHPTLGGTEVWFWTLTVAGGFTAVLASLLSVRQTDLKLSLAYTTVMALGTLTLLLGQQGAYAMTAFATFLVAHSLYKASLFLVVGCIDHETGTREAEILGGLARAMPVTALAAALAGLSMAGFPPLLGFIGKELAYAAAVEYSARPYLVGGALLGANVLMVVVAGIVALRPFWRPAPAPLPRTPHEAPWTMLAGPVLLALGGLAFGIFPGLLQGAVVNPTVLGFVGPDTTPAILRLWAGFNAAFVLSLVTFAVGIALYLVHVRLRGLIAAAEARLPDFDTGWDRLMEGLLRFAIWQAQAIQTGRLRTYIAATFGVVAAALAFALLMRGRWPEPAALGAVGWLQLAPVALILAGSAVAALTASRIAALAGLGATGIGVAIVFILWGAPDVAITQLLVETLTVVLMAVAMLRLPHLAADRRPGHGLLALATGTAVGGALLMVLGTPMDRRLSDFFEAASYPDAHGRNIVNVILVDFRALDTFGEIVVVAVAALSALALLRAARTSSGRRAP
;
A
#
# COMPACT_ATOMS: atom_id res chain seq x y z
N MET A 1 0.68 -35.77 -8.13
CA MET A 1 1.41 -36.43 -7.02
C MET A 1 0.93 -35.82 -5.72
N SER A 2 0.33 -36.62 -4.86
CA SER A 2 0.10 -36.27 -3.45
C SER A 2 1.45 -36.21 -2.75
N PRO A 3 1.74 -35.17 -1.94
CA PRO A 3 2.65 -35.32 -0.83
C PRO A 3 1.79 -35.42 0.44
N ALA A 4 1.61 -36.66 0.89
CA ALA A 4 1.46 -36.90 2.31
C ALA A 4 2.82 -36.58 2.95
N SER A 5 2.95 -35.38 3.51
CA SER A 5 4.04 -35.04 4.43
C SER A 5 3.46 -34.87 5.83
N THR A 6 3.59 -35.93 6.61
CA THR A 6 3.40 -35.95 8.05
C THR A 6 4.45 -35.08 8.73
N THR A 7 4.06 -33.87 9.14
CA THR A 7 4.74 -33.13 10.21
C THR A 7 3.66 -32.55 11.11
N GLY A 8 3.60 -33.02 12.36
CA GLY A 8 2.58 -32.64 13.34
C GLY A 8 2.57 -31.14 13.61
N ALA A 9 1.53 -30.47 13.14
CA ALA A 9 1.04 -29.23 13.72
C ALA A 9 -0.01 -29.61 14.78
N PRO A 10 -0.13 -28.86 15.91
CA PRO A 10 -1.21 -29.09 16.84
C PRO A 10 -2.54 -28.93 16.09
N ALA A 11 -3.41 -29.93 16.26
CA ALA A 11 -4.76 -29.92 15.71
C ALA A 11 -5.52 -28.74 16.31
N ASP A 12 -5.53 -27.61 15.61
CA ASP A 12 -6.56 -26.61 15.79
C ASP A 12 -7.83 -27.27 15.24
N GLU A 13 -8.58 -27.93 16.13
CA GLU A 13 -9.93 -28.45 15.86
C GLU A 13 -10.84 -27.26 15.55
N ALA A 14 -10.69 -26.70 14.35
CA ALA A 14 -11.66 -25.81 13.75
C ALA A 14 -12.95 -26.63 13.61
N ARG A 15 -13.87 -26.45 14.57
CA ARG A 15 -15.22 -27.03 14.55
C ARG A 15 -15.74 -26.97 13.12
N ARG A 16 -15.96 -28.13 12.50
CA ARG A 16 -16.55 -28.18 11.16
C ARG A 16 -17.86 -27.39 11.19
N PRO A 17 -18.03 -26.40 10.30
CA PRO A 17 -19.26 -25.62 10.27
C PRO A 17 -20.46 -26.55 10.09
N SER A 18 -21.62 -26.16 10.64
CA SER A 18 -22.85 -26.95 10.47
C SER A 18 -23.19 -27.07 8.98
N PRO A 19 -23.89 -28.13 8.53
CA PRO A 19 -24.27 -28.30 7.13
C PRO A 19 -25.05 -27.10 6.56
N LEU A 20 -25.85 -26.45 7.40
CA LEU A 20 -26.57 -25.21 7.06
C LEU A 20 -25.62 -24.02 6.85
N ALA A 21 -24.59 -23.88 7.69
CA ALA A 21 -23.58 -22.83 7.54
C ALA A 21 -22.74 -23.04 6.27
N GLU A 22 -22.41 -24.28 5.92
CA GLU A 22 -21.72 -24.61 4.66
C GLU A 22 -22.58 -24.30 3.44
N ALA A 23 -23.87 -24.66 3.48
CA ALA A 23 -24.81 -24.36 2.41
C ALA A 23 -25.03 -22.84 2.24
N ALA A 24 -25.16 -22.10 3.34
CA ALA A 24 -25.28 -20.65 3.33
C ALA A 24 -24.02 -19.98 2.77
N ALA A 25 -22.83 -20.40 3.21
CA ALA A 25 -21.55 -19.89 2.70
C ALA A 25 -21.36 -20.18 1.20
N ALA A 26 -22.00 -21.22 0.66
CA ALA A 26 -21.93 -21.57 -0.74
C ALA A 26 -22.89 -20.79 -1.63
N TRP A 27 -24.15 -20.60 -1.21
CA TRP A 27 -25.20 -20.06 -2.07
C TRP A 27 -25.51 -18.58 -1.86
N LEU A 28 -25.39 -18.07 -0.62
CA LEU A 28 -25.70 -16.67 -0.34
C LEU A 28 -24.81 -15.70 -1.14
N PRO A 29 -23.48 -15.91 -1.27
CA PRO A 29 -22.65 -15.07 -2.12
C PRO A 29 -23.06 -15.09 -3.60
N VAL A 30 -23.46 -16.26 -4.11
CA VAL A 30 -23.90 -16.42 -5.51
C VAL A 30 -25.20 -15.65 -5.74
N ALA A 31 -26.17 -15.81 -4.84
CA ALA A 31 -27.45 -15.11 -4.91
C ALA A 31 -27.27 -13.59 -4.80
N LEU A 32 -26.38 -13.13 -3.91
CA LEU A 32 -26.03 -11.71 -3.79
C LEU A 32 -25.44 -11.16 -5.10
N ALA A 33 -24.43 -11.83 -5.66
CA ALA A 33 -23.77 -11.40 -6.89
C ALA A 33 -24.75 -11.39 -8.08
N ALA A 34 -25.58 -12.43 -8.21
CA ALA A 34 -26.59 -12.53 -9.26
C ALA A 34 -27.71 -11.47 -9.10
N GLY A 35 -28.15 -11.21 -7.86
CA GLY A 35 -29.14 -10.17 -7.55
C GLY A 35 -28.62 -8.77 -7.88
N LEU A 36 -27.36 -8.48 -7.54
CA LEU A 36 -26.70 -7.23 -7.92
C LEU A 36 -26.54 -7.10 -9.44
N PHE A 37 -26.17 -8.18 -10.13
CA PHE A 37 -26.11 -8.19 -11.60
C PHE A 37 -27.46 -7.88 -12.23
N ALA A 38 -28.53 -8.52 -11.76
CA ALA A 38 -29.90 -8.25 -12.23
C ALA A 38 -30.33 -6.81 -11.97
N TRP A 39 -30.00 -6.26 -10.80
CA TRP A 39 -30.26 -4.87 -10.45
C TRP A 39 -29.55 -3.89 -11.39
N PHE A 40 -28.23 -4.06 -11.62
CA PHE A 40 -27.49 -3.22 -12.55
C PHE A 40 -27.97 -3.39 -14.00
N ALA A 41 -28.32 -4.61 -14.42
CA ALA A 41 -28.87 -4.85 -15.75
C ALA A 41 -30.20 -4.11 -15.96
N ALA A 42 -31.02 -3.99 -14.92
CA ALA A 42 -32.27 -3.22 -14.96
C ALA A 42 -32.05 -1.70 -15.16
N LEU A 43 -30.84 -1.17 -14.86
CA LEU A 43 -30.49 0.24 -15.06
C LEU A 43 -30.00 0.55 -16.49
N LEU A 44 -29.73 -0.47 -17.33
CA LEU A 44 -29.25 -0.29 -18.70
C LEU A 44 -30.14 0.65 -19.53
N PRO A 45 -31.49 0.53 -19.54
CA PRO A 45 -32.33 1.43 -20.34
C PRO A 45 -32.22 2.89 -19.90
N ALA A 46 -32.15 3.15 -18.59
CA ALA A 46 -32.04 4.50 -18.06
C ALA A 46 -30.67 5.14 -18.42
N VAL A 47 -29.58 4.41 -18.19
CA VAL A 47 -28.23 4.89 -18.45
C VAL A 47 -27.93 5.02 -19.94
N SER A 48 -28.43 4.10 -20.77
CA SER A 48 -28.33 4.22 -22.23
C SER A 48 -29.17 5.37 -22.79
N GLY A 49 -30.25 5.75 -22.11
CA GLY A 49 -31.00 6.99 -22.36
C GLY A 49 -30.30 8.27 -21.89
N GLY A 50 -29.09 8.19 -21.33
CA GLY A 50 -28.30 9.33 -20.87
C GLY A 50 -28.49 9.71 -19.39
N ALA A 51 -29.27 8.93 -18.62
CA ALA A 51 -29.41 9.18 -17.20
C ALA A 51 -28.11 8.87 -16.44
N VAL A 52 -27.73 9.76 -15.52
CA VAL A 52 -26.62 9.56 -14.59
C VAL A 52 -27.19 9.58 -13.18
N LEU A 53 -27.06 8.47 -12.45
CA LEU A 53 -27.62 8.36 -11.09
C LEU A 53 -26.54 8.68 -10.06
N ARG A 54 -26.84 9.61 -9.15
CA ARG A 54 -25.90 10.09 -8.13
C ARG A 54 -26.49 10.14 -6.72
N PRO A 55 -26.73 8.99 -6.07
CA PRO A 55 -27.10 8.99 -4.66
C PRO A 55 -25.90 9.46 -3.83
N THR A 56 -26.16 10.41 -2.92
CA THR A 56 -25.12 11.06 -2.11
C THR A 56 -25.49 10.99 -0.65
N LEU A 57 -24.54 10.57 0.18
CA LEU A 57 -24.61 10.64 1.64
C LEU A 57 -23.42 11.45 2.14
N GLU A 58 -23.66 12.42 3.02
CA GLU A 58 -22.60 13.16 3.69
C GLU A 58 -21.83 12.23 4.64
N TRP A 59 -20.49 12.13 4.48
CA TRP A 59 -19.66 11.22 5.29
C TRP A 59 -18.77 11.97 6.28
N VAL A 60 -17.90 12.87 5.79
CA VAL A 60 -17.06 13.74 6.62
C VAL A 60 -17.18 15.19 6.13
N PRO A 61 -18.26 15.91 6.53
CA PRO A 61 -18.55 17.24 6.00
C PRO A 61 -17.46 18.27 6.26
N SER A 62 -16.73 18.16 7.37
CA SER A 62 -15.64 19.08 7.72
C SER A 62 -14.46 19.04 6.74
N LEU A 63 -14.33 17.95 5.97
CA LEU A 63 -13.31 17.78 4.94
C LEU A 63 -13.89 17.83 3.52
N GLY A 64 -15.20 18.09 3.38
CA GLY A 64 -15.90 18.04 2.10
C GLY A 64 -15.98 16.64 1.47
N ILE A 65 -15.83 15.58 2.28
CA ILE A 65 -15.83 14.19 1.79
C ILE A 65 -17.24 13.61 1.86
N ARG A 66 -17.71 13.09 0.72
CA ARG A 66 -19.06 12.50 0.59
C ARG A 66 -18.97 11.02 0.26
N ALA A 67 -19.89 10.23 0.80
CA ALA A 67 -20.16 8.87 0.33
C ALA A 67 -21.15 8.95 -0.86
N SER A 68 -20.70 9.47 -1.99
CA SER A 68 -21.48 9.58 -3.23
C SER A 68 -21.14 8.49 -4.23
N LEU A 69 -22.16 8.00 -4.92
CA LEU A 69 -22.00 7.06 -6.03
C LEU A 69 -22.23 7.77 -7.38
N LEU A 70 -21.53 7.34 -8.41
CA LEU A 70 -21.69 7.77 -9.80
C LEU A 70 -22.02 6.55 -10.67
N ILE A 71 -23.29 6.40 -11.05
CA ILE A 71 -23.75 5.35 -11.97
C ILE A 71 -23.97 5.98 -13.34
N ASP A 72 -23.00 5.77 -14.22
CA ASP A 72 -23.00 6.19 -15.62
C ASP A 72 -22.61 5.01 -16.53
N GLY A 73 -22.47 5.23 -17.83
CA GLY A 73 -22.18 4.14 -18.76
C GLY A 73 -20.87 3.40 -18.47
N LEU A 74 -19.82 4.11 -18.02
CA LEU A 74 -18.54 3.50 -17.69
C LEU A 74 -18.63 2.67 -16.40
N SER A 75 -19.15 3.24 -15.31
CA SER A 75 -19.25 2.51 -14.03
C SER A 75 -20.26 1.36 -14.10
N LEU A 76 -21.36 1.52 -14.84
CA LEU A 76 -22.34 0.46 -15.05
C LEU A 76 -21.75 -0.73 -15.80
N THR A 77 -20.96 -0.48 -16.85
CA THR A 77 -20.28 -1.54 -17.60
C THR A 77 -19.35 -2.34 -16.70
N PHE A 78 -18.57 -1.66 -15.86
CA PHE A 78 -17.74 -2.34 -14.87
C PHE A 78 -18.58 -3.07 -13.81
N ALA A 79 -19.66 -2.48 -13.31
CA ALA A 79 -20.54 -3.12 -12.33
C ALA A 79 -21.17 -4.42 -12.86
N LEU A 80 -21.60 -4.44 -14.12
CA LEU A 80 -22.11 -5.63 -14.81
C LEU A 80 -21.03 -6.72 -14.96
N LEU A 81 -19.81 -6.33 -15.36
CA LEU A 81 -18.69 -7.27 -15.48
C LEU A 81 -18.29 -7.85 -14.11
N ILE A 82 -18.19 -7.01 -13.08
CA ILE A 82 -17.85 -7.41 -11.71
C ILE A 82 -18.90 -8.37 -11.16
N THR A 83 -20.18 -8.01 -11.19
CA THR A 83 -21.25 -8.84 -10.60
C THR A 83 -21.57 -10.09 -11.42
N GLY A 84 -21.62 -9.97 -12.75
CA GLY A 84 -21.92 -11.10 -13.64
C GLY A 84 -20.83 -12.18 -13.60
N ILE A 85 -19.56 -11.78 -13.80
CA ILE A 85 -18.44 -12.72 -13.71
C ILE A 85 -18.26 -13.18 -12.25
N GLY A 86 -18.49 -12.30 -11.27
CA GLY A 86 -18.44 -12.64 -9.85
C GLY A 86 -19.42 -13.75 -9.47
N ALA A 87 -20.67 -13.69 -9.94
CA ALA A 87 -21.67 -14.73 -9.70
C ALA A 87 -21.23 -16.09 -10.26
N LEU A 88 -20.70 -16.10 -11.49
CA LEU A 88 -20.20 -17.32 -12.14
C LEU A 88 -18.96 -17.87 -11.44
N VAL A 89 -18.03 -17.02 -11.00
CA VAL A 89 -16.84 -17.44 -10.26
C VAL A 89 -17.20 -17.98 -8.87
N LEU A 90 -18.13 -17.34 -8.15
CA LEU A 90 -18.60 -17.81 -6.85
C LEU A 90 -19.25 -19.19 -6.98
N LEU A 91 -20.12 -19.37 -7.99
CA LEU A 91 -20.74 -20.67 -8.31
C LEU A 91 -19.69 -21.74 -8.63
N TYR A 92 -18.70 -21.38 -9.45
CA TYR A 92 -17.60 -22.25 -9.82
C TYR A 92 -16.75 -22.66 -8.60
N SER A 93 -16.43 -21.69 -7.72
CA SER A 93 -15.52 -21.89 -6.59
C SER A 93 -16.03 -22.90 -5.58
N ARG A 94 -17.36 -23.04 -5.44
CA ARG A 94 -18.01 -24.00 -4.55
C ARG A 94 -17.58 -25.43 -4.84
N THR A 95 -17.59 -25.82 -6.11
CA THR A 95 -17.24 -27.18 -6.52
C THR A 95 -15.73 -27.33 -6.61
N TYR A 96 -15.03 -26.30 -7.10
CA TYR A 96 -13.57 -26.32 -7.21
C TYR A 96 -12.85 -26.48 -5.85
N LEU A 97 -13.42 -25.93 -4.77
CA LEU A 97 -12.90 -26.04 -3.40
C LEU A 97 -13.77 -26.93 -2.50
N ALA A 98 -14.56 -27.84 -3.08
CA ALA A 98 -15.41 -28.73 -2.31
C ALA A 98 -14.59 -29.54 -1.28
N GLY A 99 -15.02 -29.54 -0.01
CA GLY A 99 -14.34 -30.23 1.08
C GLY A 99 -13.12 -29.50 1.67
N HIS A 100 -12.76 -28.31 1.16
CA HIS A 100 -11.66 -27.53 1.74
C HIS A 100 -12.08 -26.88 3.07
N PRO A 101 -11.31 -27.03 4.17
CA PRO A 101 -11.72 -26.60 5.52
C PRO A 101 -11.96 -25.09 5.64
N HIS A 102 -11.32 -24.29 4.78
CA HIS A 102 -11.42 -22.83 4.78
C HIS A 102 -12.30 -22.25 3.66
N TYR A 103 -13.19 -23.05 3.05
CA TYR A 103 -14.10 -22.55 2.01
C TYR A 103 -14.97 -21.36 2.45
N PRO A 104 -15.60 -21.34 3.65
CA PRO A 104 -16.40 -20.17 4.07
C PRO A 104 -15.58 -18.88 4.14
N ARG A 105 -14.32 -18.98 4.60
CA ARG A 105 -13.38 -17.86 4.62
C ARG A 105 -13.03 -17.40 3.22
N PHE A 106 -12.81 -18.32 2.30
CA PHE A 106 -12.60 -18.02 0.88
C PHE A 106 -13.78 -17.25 0.28
N ALA A 107 -15.00 -17.74 0.48
CA ALA A 107 -16.22 -17.13 -0.03
C ALA A 107 -16.43 -15.72 0.54
N LEU A 108 -16.17 -15.53 1.84
CA LEU A 108 -16.19 -14.21 2.48
C LEU A 108 -15.19 -13.24 1.82
N PHE A 109 -13.94 -13.67 1.65
CA PHE A 109 -12.90 -12.83 1.04
C PHE A 109 -13.21 -12.47 -0.41
N LEU A 110 -13.73 -13.42 -1.18
CA LEU A 110 -14.09 -13.20 -2.59
C LEU A 110 -15.30 -12.27 -2.72
N THR A 111 -16.27 -12.38 -1.80
CA THR A 111 -17.43 -11.48 -1.72
C THR A 111 -17.01 -10.07 -1.28
N ALA A 112 -16.17 -9.96 -0.25
CA ALA A 112 -15.64 -8.68 0.20
C ALA A 112 -14.84 -7.98 -0.91
N PHE A 113 -14.05 -8.74 -1.67
CA PHE A 113 -13.35 -8.23 -2.84
C PHE A 113 -14.31 -7.75 -3.94
N MET A 114 -15.39 -8.49 -4.24
CA MET A 114 -16.44 -8.05 -5.17
C MET A 114 -17.06 -6.71 -4.74
N LEU A 115 -17.45 -6.60 -3.48
CA LEU A 115 -18.05 -5.37 -2.94
C LEU A 115 -17.05 -4.20 -2.93
N SER A 116 -15.77 -4.48 -2.66
CA SER A 116 -14.70 -3.47 -2.72
C SER A 116 -14.52 -2.94 -4.15
N MET A 117 -14.52 -3.83 -5.13
CA MET A 117 -14.45 -3.45 -6.55
C MET A 117 -15.67 -2.69 -7.03
N LEU A 118 -16.87 -3.06 -6.57
CA LEU A 118 -18.09 -2.29 -6.84
C LEU A 118 -18.01 -0.89 -6.25
N GLY A 119 -17.61 -0.77 -4.98
CA GLY A 119 -17.43 0.54 -4.35
C GLY A 119 -16.41 1.41 -5.10
N LEU A 120 -15.31 0.82 -5.58
CA LEU A 120 -14.28 1.53 -6.36
C LEU A 120 -14.85 2.10 -7.66
N VAL A 121 -15.57 1.30 -8.44
CA VAL A 121 -16.07 1.75 -9.76
C VAL A 121 -17.30 2.61 -9.65
N LEU A 122 -18.02 2.54 -8.54
CA LEU A 122 -19.21 3.36 -8.30
C LEU A 122 -18.88 4.65 -7.53
N ALA A 123 -17.69 4.82 -6.97
CA ALA A 123 -17.36 6.02 -6.21
C ALA A 123 -17.35 7.28 -7.09
N ASP A 124 -18.11 8.30 -6.68
CA ASP A 124 -18.01 9.66 -7.20
C ASP A 124 -16.94 10.46 -6.44
N ASP A 125 -16.80 10.27 -5.14
CA ASP A 125 -15.77 10.95 -4.35
C ASP A 125 -14.40 10.26 -4.50
N LEU A 126 -13.34 11.02 -4.78
CA LEU A 126 -11.98 10.50 -4.98
C LEU A 126 -11.38 9.87 -3.71
N VAL A 127 -11.72 10.37 -2.53
CA VAL A 127 -11.29 9.77 -1.26
C VAL A 127 -12.04 8.46 -1.04
N LEU A 128 -13.33 8.42 -1.34
CA LEU A 128 -14.10 7.17 -1.30
C LEU A 128 -13.55 6.14 -2.30
N LEU A 129 -13.19 6.57 -3.50
CA LEU A 129 -12.52 5.73 -4.51
C LEU A 129 -11.22 5.17 -3.94
N PHE A 130 -10.39 5.99 -3.29
CA PHE A 130 -9.17 5.54 -2.62
C PHE A 130 -9.43 4.54 -1.47
N VAL A 131 -10.46 4.75 -0.66
CA VAL A 131 -10.84 3.79 0.40
C VAL A 131 -11.13 2.43 -0.21
N PHE A 132 -11.97 2.38 -1.25
CA PHE A 132 -12.26 1.13 -1.94
C PHE A 132 -11.06 0.59 -2.71
N TRP A 133 -10.18 1.45 -3.23
CA TRP A 133 -8.91 1.07 -3.82
C TRP A 133 -8.04 0.26 -2.84
N GLU A 134 -7.88 0.73 -1.62
CA GLU A 134 -7.13 0.00 -0.59
C GLU A 134 -7.87 -1.23 -0.08
N LEU A 135 -9.20 -1.19 0.03
CA LEU A 135 -9.99 -2.39 0.35
C LEU A 135 -9.79 -3.49 -0.69
N THR A 136 -9.69 -3.15 -1.98
CA THR A 136 -9.33 -4.14 -3.01
C THR A 136 -7.90 -4.65 -2.85
N THR A 137 -6.95 -3.81 -2.45
CA THR A 137 -5.56 -4.23 -2.12
C THR A 137 -5.57 -5.27 -1.00
N ILE A 138 -6.21 -4.96 0.13
CA ILE A 138 -6.26 -5.82 1.32
C ILE A 138 -6.98 -7.14 1.03
N THR A 139 -8.15 -7.08 0.40
CA THR A 139 -8.92 -8.29 0.09
C THR A 139 -8.22 -9.16 -0.96
N SER A 140 -7.52 -8.57 -1.94
CA SER A 140 -6.69 -9.33 -2.89
C SER A 140 -5.49 -10.00 -2.21
N TYR A 141 -4.84 -9.33 -1.25
CA TYR A 141 -3.75 -9.91 -0.46
C TYR A 141 -4.22 -11.17 0.28
N LEU A 142 -5.39 -11.11 0.91
CA LEU A 142 -6.00 -12.24 1.63
C LEU A 142 -6.35 -13.40 0.68
N LEU A 143 -6.75 -13.12 -0.56
CA LEU A 143 -7.07 -14.13 -1.57
C LEU A 143 -5.82 -14.75 -2.20
N ILE A 144 -4.78 -13.97 -2.47
CA ILE A 144 -3.49 -14.46 -2.98
C ILE A 144 -2.81 -15.33 -1.92
N GLY A 145 -2.82 -14.88 -0.68
CA GLY A 145 -2.28 -15.60 0.48
C GLY A 145 -3.21 -16.66 1.06
N PHE A 146 -4.23 -17.14 0.33
CA PHE A 146 -5.21 -18.09 0.86
C PHE A 146 -4.53 -19.36 1.42
N ASP A 147 -3.61 -19.94 0.65
CA ASP A 147 -2.70 -20.99 1.12
C ASP A 147 -1.52 -20.37 1.88
N HIS A 148 -1.82 -19.83 3.06
CA HIS A 148 -0.85 -19.11 3.90
C HIS A 148 0.23 -20.03 4.52
N ALA A 149 0.04 -21.35 4.50
CA ALA A 149 1.06 -22.30 4.95
C ALA A 149 2.25 -22.36 3.98
N ALA A 150 2.02 -22.20 2.68
CA ALA A 150 3.05 -22.18 1.67
C ALA A 150 3.87 -20.87 1.69
N ALA A 151 5.19 -20.97 1.84
CA ALA A 151 6.09 -19.81 1.85
C ALA A 151 6.00 -18.99 0.54
N LYS A 152 5.86 -19.67 -0.61
CA LYS A 152 5.69 -19.04 -1.92
C LYS A 152 4.43 -18.18 -2.00
N SER A 153 3.31 -18.67 -1.45
CA SER A 153 2.04 -17.94 -1.38
C SER A 153 2.15 -16.69 -0.52
N ARG A 154 2.75 -16.81 0.68
CA ARG A 154 3.02 -15.65 1.56
C ARG A 154 3.90 -14.60 0.89
N ARG A 155 5.01 -15.01 0.26
CA ARG A 155 5.91 -14.09 -0.47
C ARG A 155 5.15 -13.37 -1.58
N SER A 156 4.40 -14.10 -2.40
CA SER A 156 3.68 -13.53 -3.55
C SER A 156 2.57 -12.56 -3.09
N ALA A 157 1.86 -12.90 -2.01
CA ALA A 157 0.86 -12.02 -1.41
C ALA A 157 1.52 -10.73 -0.89
N LEU A 158 2.61 -10.83 -0.13
CA LEU A 158 3.33 -9.66 0.40
C LEU A 158 3.90 -8.78 -0.72
N GLN A 159 4.47 -9.36 -1.77
CA GLN A 159 4.95 -8.61 -2.93
C GLN A 159 3.81 -7.81 -3.59
N ALA A 160 2.66 -8.45 -3.83
CA ALA A 160 1.50 -7.78 -4.39
C ALA A 160 0.99 -6.65 -3.47
N LEU A 161 0.89 -6.89 -2.16
CA LEU A 161 0.46 -5.91 -1.16
C LEU A 161 1.38 -4.68 -1.12
N LEU A 162 2.69 -4.90 -0.98
CA LEU A 162 3.66 -3.82 -0.84
C LEU A 162 3.75 -2.98 -2.12
N LEU A 163 3.77 -3.63 -3.29
CA LEU A 163 3.87 -2.93 -4.56
C LEU A 163 2.60 -2.13 -4.89
N THR A 164 1.42 -2.76 -4.77
CA THR A 164 0.16 -2.09 -5.09
C THR A 164 -0.26 -1.10 -4.00
N GLY A 165 0.12 -1.34 -2.74
CA GLY A 165 -0.07 -0.40 -1.62
C GLY A 165 0.83 0.83 -1.74
N ALA A 166 2.10 0.67 -2.14
CA ALA A 166 2.97 1.82 -2.42
C ALA A 166 2.41 2.69 -3.56
N GLY A 167 1.91 2.07 -4.63
CA GLY A 167 1.21 2.78 -5.69
C GLY A 167 -0.10 3.44 -5.24
N GLY A 168 -0.86 2.78 -4.37
CA GLY A 168 -2.06 3.33 -3.75
C GLY A 168 -1.79 4.57 -2.89
N LEU A 169 -0.70 4.56 -2.10
CA LEU A 169 -0.27 5.74 -1.34
C LEU A 169 0.18 6.90 -2.26
N ALA A 170 0.85 6.60 -3.38
CA ALA A 170 1.14 7.63 -4.38
C ALA A 170 -0.15 8.20 -5.00
N PHE A 171 -1.13 7.34 -5.29
CA PHE A 171 -2.45 7.77 -5.74
C PHE A 171 -3.16 8.65 -4.71
N LEU A 172 -3.12 8.32 -3.42
CA LEU A 172 -3.67 9.17 -2.35
C LEU A 172 -3.04 10.56 -2.34
N ALA A 173 -1.72 10.66 -2.49
CA ALA A 173 -1.05 11.95 -2.62
C ALA A 173 -1.57 12.73 -3.85
N GLY A 174 -1.81 12.04 -4.97
CA GLY A 174 -2.46 12.62 -6.14
C GLY A 174 -3.88 13.13 -5.86
N VAL A 175 -4.71 12.36 -5.14
CA VAL A 175 -6.06 12.74 -4.73
C VAL A 175 -6.04 14.00 -3.86
N ILE A 176 -5.13 14.07 -2.88
CA ILE A 176 -5.00 15.25 -2.00
C ILE A 176 -4.65 16.49 -2.83
N ILE A 177 -3.72 16.37 -3.77
CA ILE A 177 -3.32 17.50 -4.64
C ILE A 177 -4.46 17.91 -5.59
N ILE A 178 -5.24 16.95 -6.12
CA ILE A 178 -6.43 17.25 -6.91
C ILE A 178 -7.47 18.01 -6.07
N GLY A 179 -7.73 17.55 -4.84
CA GLY A 179 -8.67 18.19 -3.93
C GLY A 179 -8.25 19.61 -3.56
N THR A 180 -6.96 19.85 -3.33
CA THR A 180 -6.46 21.21 -3.05
C THR A 180 -6.44 22.11 -4.29
N ALA A 181 -6.22 21.56 -5.48
CA ALA A 181 -6.24 22.33 -6.74
C ALA A 181 -7.67 22.71 -7.17
N THR A 182 -8.64 21.83 -6.94
CA THR A 182 -10.03 22.01 -7.44
C THR A 182 -11.01 22.46 -6.35
N GLY A 183 -10.65 22.34 -5.07
CA GLY A 183 -11.51 22.66 -3.93
C GLY A 183 -12.58 21.61 -3.63
N THR A 184 -12.60 20.47 -4.35
CA THR A 184 -13.60 19.40 -4.19
C THR A 184 -12.98 18.03 -4.42
N TYR A 185 -13.58 16.99 -3.85
CA TYR A 185 -13.23 15.59 -4.11
C TYR A 185 -14.25 14.88 -5.02
N SER A 186 -15.35 15.54 -5.42
CA SER A 186 -16.35 14.94 -6.30
C SER A 186 -15.84 14.85 -7.74
N LEU A 187 -15.74 13.63 -8.27
CA LEU A 187 -15.37 13.35 -9.66
C LEU A 187 -16.29 14.08 -10.63
N ALA A 188 -17.61 14.04 -10.44
CA ALA A 188 -18.52 14.72 -11.34
C ALA A 188 -18.30 16.25 -11.37
N GLU A 189 -17.98 16.87 -10.23
CA GLU A 189 -17.64 18.30 -10.17
C GLU A 189 -16.30 18.58 -10.87
N ILE A 190 -15.28 17.73 -10.65
CA ILE A 190 -13.96 17.83 -11.29
C ILE A 190 -14.05 17.65 -12.81
N LEU A 191 -14.88 16.71 -13.28
CA LEU A 191 -15.07 16.41 -14.69
C LEU A 191 -15.90 17.49 -15.41
N GLY A 192 -16.74 18.21 -14.68
CA GLY A 192 -17.55 19.34 -15.18
C GLY A 192 -16.92 20.72 -14.98
N ALA A 193 -15.70 20.81 -14.46
CA ALA A 193 -15.04 22.08 -14.18
C ALA A 193 -14.73 22.86 -15.47
N GLU A 194 -14.92 24.19 -15.43
CA GLU A 194 -14.67 25.08 -16.59
C GLU A 194 -13.19 25.09 -17.01
N VAL A 195 -12.28 25.08 -16.03
CA VAL A 195 -10.84 24.99 -16.27
C VAL A 195 -10.37 23.57 -15.96
N PRO A 196 -9.88 22.82 -16.96
CA PRO A 196 -9.47 21.44 -16.77
C PRO A 196 -8.13 21.36 -16.01
N LEU A 197 -7.92 20.26 -15.26
CA LEU A 197 -6.72 20.04 -14.45
C LEU A 197 -5.41 20.10 -15.24
N ARG A 198 -5.46 19.80 -16.54
CA ARG A 198 -4.30 19.88 -17.45
C ARG A 198 -3.70 21.28 -17.61
N GLU A 199 -4.45 22.33 -17.29
CA GLU A 199 -3.98 23.71 -17.34
C GLU A 199 -3.41 24.20 -15.99
N HIS A 200 -3.60 23.41 -14.92
CA HIS A 200 -3.14 23.77 -13.58
C HIS A 200 -1.62 23.57 -13.41
N PRO A 201 -0.89 24.43 -12.66
CA PRO A 201 0.56 24.29 -12.45
C PRO A 201 0.99 22.95 -11.84
N TRP A 202 0.11 22.29 -11.07
CA TRP A 202 0.37 20.99 -10.45
C TRP A 202 0.04 19.79 -11.35
N TYR A 203 -0.39 20.01 -12.60
CA TYR A 203 -0.80 18.95 -13.52
C TYR A 203 0.22 17.81 -13.60
N LEU A 204 1.50 18.12 -13.81
CA LEU A 204 2.53 17.09 -13.97
C LEU A 204 2.69 16.23 -12.71
N ALA A 205 2.64 16.84 -11.52
CA ALA A 205 2.70 16.11 -10.26
C ALA A 205 1.47 15.21 -10.06
N ILE A 206 0.27 15.74 -10.34
CA ILE A 206 -0.98 14.98 -10.29
C ILE A 206 -0.90 13.78 -11.24
N LEU A 207 -0.50 14.01 -12.50
CA LEU A 207 -0.41 12.99 -13.52
C LEU A 207 0.56 11.88 -13.09
N ILE A 208 1.77 12.20 -12.63
CA ILE A 208 2.76 11.20 -12.20
C ILE A 208 2.23 10.36 -11.04
N LEU A 209 1.59 10.98 -10.04
CA LEU A 209 1.06 10.28 -8.85
C LEU A 209 -0.13 9.38 -9.19
N VAL A 210 -1.05 9.85 -10.03
CA VAL A 210 -2.17 9.04 -10.54
C VAL A 210 -1.67 7.89 -11.40
N LEU A 211 -0.70 8.13 -12.28
CA LEU A 211 -0.10 7.08 -13.12
C LEU A 211 0.65 6.05 -12.27
N ALA A 212 1.35 6.45 -11.22
CA ALA A 212 2.02 5.51 -10.31
C ALA A 212 1.02 4.53 -9.66
N GLY A 213 -0.14 5.02 -9.21
CA GLY A 213 -1.22 4.15 -8.72
C GLY A 213 -1.82 3.28 -9.82
N ALA A 214 -2.20 3.88 -10.95
CA ALA A 214 -2.81 3.14 -12.05
C ALA A 214 -1.89 2.04 -12.60
N PHE A 215 -0.61 2.32 -12.82
CA PHE A 215 0.35 1.39 -13.42
C PHE A 215 0.74 0.25 -12.50
N THR A 216 0.89 0.49 -11.21
CA THR A 216 1.14 -0.58 -10.23
C THR A 216 -0.05 -1.55 -10.15
N LYS A 217 -1.28 -1.03 -10.06
CA LYS A 217 -2.51 -1.85 -9.95
C LYS A 217 -2.88 -2.58 -11.24
N SER A 218 -2.58 -1.99 -12.40
CA SER A 218 -2.81 -2.59 -13.73
C SER A 218 -1.58 -3.31 -14.30
N ALA A 219 -0.58 -3.58 -13.46
CA ALA A 219 0.61 -4.36 -13.81
C ALA A 219 1.32 -3.88 -15.10
N GLN A 220 1.38 -2.56 -15.30
CA GLN A 220 2.15 -1.97 -16.41
C GLN A 220 3.65 -2.08 -16.12
N PHE A 221 4.48 -2.09 -17.15
CA PHE A 221 5.93 -2.02 -16.99
C PHE A 221 6.34 -0.73 -16.25
N PRO A 222 7.26 -0.80 -15.27
CA PRO A 222 8.03 -1.97 -14.81
C PRO A 222 7.37 -2.81 -13.70
N PHE A 223 6.17 -2.47 -13.25
CA PHE A 223 5.46 -3.07 -12.12
C PHE A 223 4.66 -4.35 -12.44
N HIS A 224 4.96 -5.03 -13.54
CA HIS A 224 4.15 -6.16 -14.03
C HIS A 224 4.34 -7.48 -13.25
N PHE A 225 5.49 -7.64 -12.57
CA PHE A 225 5.97 -8.92 -12.02
C PHE A 225 5.12 -9.51 -10.89
N TRP A 226 4.37 -8.70 -10.14
CA TRP A 226 3.51 -9.21 -9.05
C TRP A 226 2.34 -10.05 -9.59
N LEU A 227 1.84 -9.76 -10.79
CA LEU A 227 0.65 -10.41 -11.35
C LEU A 227 0.93 -11.88 -11.72
N PRO A 228 2.01 -12.23 -12.46
CA PRO A 228 2.42 -13.63 -12.64
C PRO A 228 2.62 -14.39 -11.32
N ASN A 229 3.23 -13.76 -10.31
CA ASN A 229 3.44 -14.38 -9.00
C ASN A 229 2.12 -14.60 -8.22
N ALA A 230 1.13 -13.74 -8.42
CA ALA A 230 -0.21 -13.89 -7.85
C ALA A 230 -0.97 -15.14 -8.36
N MET A 231 -0.47 -15.84 -9.39
CA MET A 231 -1.03 -17.14 -9.83
C MET A 231 -0.91 -18.26 -8.79
N ALA A 232 -0.20 -18.03 -7.67
CA ALA A 232 -0.23 -18.88 -6.49
C ALA A 232 -1.64 -19.02 -5.88
N ALA A 233 -2.52 -18.03 -6.09
CA ALA A 233 -3.90 -18.07 -5.61
C ALA A 233 -4.71 -19.23 -6.23
N PRO A 234 -5.83 -19.68 -5.64
CA PRO A 234 -6.75 -20.60 -6.31
C PRO A 234 -7.27 -20.08 -7.65
N THR A 235 -7.53 -20.97 -8.61
CA THR A 235 -7.96 -20.57 -9.97
C THR A 235 -9.23 -19.69 -10.04
N PRO A 236 -10.26 -19.88 -9.19
CA PRO A 236 -11.40 -18.95 -9.16
C PRO A 236 -10.98 -17.51 -8.83
N VAL A 237 -10.00 -17.32 -7.93
CA VAL A 237 -9.43 -15.99 -7.62
C VAL A 237 -8.79 -15.42 -8.87
N SER A 238 -7.96 -16.20 -9.56
CA SER A 238 -7.27 -15.73 -10.75
C SER A 238 -8.23 -15.37 -11.88
N ALA A 239 -9.29 -16.18 -12.08
CA ALA A 239 -10.35 -15.89 -13.03
C ALA A 239 -11.02 -14.54 -12.73
N TYR A 240 -11.25 -14.22 -11.46
CA TYR A 240 -11.94 -13.00 -11.10
C TYR A 240 -11.03 -11.76 -11.10
N LEU A 241 -9.92 -11.81 -10.35
CA LEU A 241 -8.99 -10.70 -10.16
C LEU A 241 -8.34 -10.25 -11.47
N HIS A 242 -8.02 -11.20 -12.36
CA HIS A 242 -7.25 -10.94 -13.57
C HIS A 242 -8.07 -10.90 -14.86
N SER A 243 -9.40 -11.06 -14.78
CA SER A 243 -10.27 -10.96 -15.96
C SER A 243 -11.20 -9.77 -15.91
N ALA A 244 -11.81 -9.46 -14.77
CA ALA A 244 -12.89 -8.46 -14.72
C ALA A 244 -12.63 -7.30 -13.74
N THR A 245 -11.73 -7.48 -12.78
CA THR A 245 -11.75 -6.68 -11.55
C THR A 245 -10.42 -5.96 -11.22
N MET A 246 -9.62 -6.46 -10.28
CA MET A 246 -8.50 -5.77 -9.64
C MET A 246 -7.57 -5.10 -10.65
N VAL A 247 -7.15 -5.87 -11.65
CA VAL A 247 -6.15 -5.40 -12.61
C VAL A 247 -6.70 -4.33 -13.56
N LYS A 248 -8.02 -4.22 -13.66
CA LYS A 248 -8.70 -3.18 -14.44
C LYS A 248 -9.02 -1.94 -13.61
N ALA A 249 -8.80 -1.94 -12.29
CA ALA A 249 -9.02 -0.76 -11.45
C ALA A 249 -8.14 0.43 -11.88
N GLY A 250 -6.86 0.18 -12.22
CA GLY A 250 -5.99 1.21 -12.78
C GLY A 250 -6.46 1.72 -14.13
N VAL A 251 -6.89 0.82 -15.01
CA VAL A 251 -7.43 1.18 -16.33
C VAL A 251 -8.75 1.96 -16.21
N TYR A 252 -9.62 1.58 -15.25
CA TYR A 252 -10.84 2.31 -14.92
C TYR A 252 -10.52 3.72 -14.44
N LEU A 253 -9.56 3.88 -13.53
CA LEU A 253 -9.13 5.19 -13.04
C LEU A 253 -8.62 6.08 -14.18
N LEU A 254 -7.80 5.54 -15.08
CA LEU A 254 -7.30 6.26 -16.26
C LEU A 254 -8.44 6.65 -17.21
N ALA A 255 -9.39 5.75 -17.46
CA ALA A 255 -10.57 6.06 -18.28
C ALA A 255 -11.44 7.14 -17.62
N ARG A 256 -11.64 7.05 -16.30
CA ARG A 256 -12.46 8.00 -15.52
C ARG A 256 -11.86 9.40 -15.49
N LEU A 257 -10.53 9.51 -15.38
CA LEU A 257 -9.82 10.80 -15.36
C LEU A 257 -9.37 11.25 -16.75
N HIS A 258 -9.62 10.48 -17.81
CA HIS A 258 -9.28 10.84 -19.19
C HIS A 258 -9.82 12.22 -19.61
N PRO A 259 -11.08 12.62 -19.30
CA PRO A 259 -11.59 13.94 -19.68
C PRO A 259 -10.77 15.11 -19.11
N THR A 260 -10.25 14.98 -17.88
CA THR A 260 -9.60 16.09 -17.15
C THR A 260 -8.07 16.05 -17.25
N LEU A 261 -7.46 14.85 -17.33
CA LEU A 261 -6.01 14.67 -17.42
C LEU A 261 -5.50 14.36 -18.84
N GLY A 262 -6.38 13.92 -19.74
CA GLY A 262 -6.05 13.52 -21.10
C GLY A 262 -5.92 14.68 -22.09
N GLY A 263 -5.57 14.33 -23.33
CA GLY A 263 -5.41 15.28 -24.43
C GLY A 263 -4.08 16.06 -24.45
N THR A 264 -3.15 15.75 -23.54
CA THR A 264 -1.80 16.34 -23.53
C THR A 264 -0.77 15.43 -24.17
N GLU A 265 0.37 15.99 -24.60
CA GLU A 265 1.47 15.18 -25.14
C GLU A 265 2.06 14.23 -24.09
N VAL A 266 2.16 14.65 -22.82
CA VAL A 266 2.68 13.81 -21.74
C VAL A 266 1.77 12.60 -21.52
N TRP A 267 0.44 12.82 -21.47
CA TRP A 267 -0.53 11.73 -21.39
C TRP A 267 -0.38 10.75 -22.57
N PHE A 268 -0.37 11.28 -23.80
CA PHE A 268 -0.23 10.49 -25.02
C PHE A 268 1.03 9.62 -24.99
N TRP A 269 2.21 10.23 -24.77
CA TRP A 269 3.48 9.51 -24.83
C TRP A 269 3.62 8.51 -23.69
N THR A 270 3.26 8.89 -22.46
CA THR A 270 3.40 7.98 -21.33
C THR A 270 2.52 6.75 -21.46
N LEU A 271 1.24 6.91 -21.81
CA LEU A 271 0.32 5.76 -21.97
C LEU A 271 0.64 4.95 -23.23
N THR A 272 0.98 5.60 -24.33
CA THR A 272 1.31 4.91 -25.60
C THR A 272 2.56 4.06 -25.44
N VAL A 273 3.63 4.62 -24.88
CA VAL A 273 4.90 3.89 -24.70
C VAL A 273 4.77 2.83 -23.62
N ALA A 274 4.24 3.18 -22.44
CA ALA A 274 4.11 2.21 -21.35
C ALA A 274 3.14 1.07 -21.71
N GLY A 275 1.97 1.40 -22.28
CA GLY A 275 0.96 0.43 -22.68
C GLY A 275 1.41 -0.44 -23.84
N GLY A 276 1.95 0.16 -24.90
CA GLY A 276 2.45 -0.57 -26.08
C GLY A 276 3.63 -1.48 -25.75
N PHE A 277 4.60 -0.99 -24.97
CA PHE A 277 5.73 -1.80 -24.52
C PHE A 277 5.27 -2.95 -23.61
N THR A 278 4.39 -2.67 -22.65
CA THR A 278 3.80 -3.70 -21.77
C THR A 278 3.07 -4.76 -22.59
N ALA A 279 2.28 -4.36 -23.60
CA ALA A 279 1.54 -5.28 -24.45
C ALA A 279 2.47 -6.26 -25.19
N VAL A 280 3.49 -5.73 -25.86
CA VAL A 280 4.45 -6.54 -26.63
C VAL A 280 5.30 -7.41 -25.70
N LEU A 281 5.88 -6.84 -24.64
CA LEU A 281 6.71 -7.58 -23.69
C LEU A 281 5.93 -8.74 -23.05
N ALA A 282 4.72 -8.48 -22.54
CA ALA A 282 3.92 -9.52 -21.92
C ALA A 282 3.49 -10.61 -22.90
N SER A 283 3.23 -10.25 -24.16
CA SER A 283 2.92 -11.24 -25.20
C SER A 283 4.09 -12.18 -25.49
N LEU A 284 5.33 -11.67 -25.50
CA LEU A 284 6.56 -12.49 -25.63
C LEU A 284 6.74 -13.42 -24.42
N LEU A 285 6.63 -12.86 -23.20
CA LEU A 285 6.77 -13.62 -21.96
C LEU A 285 5.69 -14.70 -21.81
N SER A 286 4.49 -14.48 -22.37
CA SER A 286 3.39 -15.45 -22.35
C SER A 286 3.69 -16.70 -23.20
N VAL A 287 4.30 -16.54 -24.38
CA VAL A 287 4.70 -17.66 -25.27
C VAL A 287 5.76 -18.55 -24.61
N ARG A 288 6.61 -17.97 -23.76
CA ARG A 288 7.62 -18.72 -23.03
C ARG A 288 7.02 -19.74 -22.05
N GLN A 289 5.86 -19.44 -21.48
CA GLN A 289 5.31 -20.24 -20.38
C GLN A 289 4.83 -21.63 -20.85
N THR A 290 4.97 -22.61 -19.97
CA THR A 290 4.43 -23.97 -20.11
C THR A 290 3.17 -24.18 -19.26
N ASP A 291 3.13 -23.57 -18.08
CA ASP A 291 1.97 -23.52 -17.20
C ASP A 291 0.86 -22.65 -17.85
N LEU A 292 -0.30 -23.26 -18.09
CA LEU A 292 -1.42 -22.61 -18.77
C LEU A 292 -1.92 -21.36 -18.01
N LYS A 293 -1.95 -21.41 -16.68
CA LYS A 293 -2.44 -20.33 -15.83
C LYS A 293 -1.47 -19.15 -15.83
N LEU A 294 -0.16 -19.44 -15.78
CA LEU A 294 0.90 -18.43 -15.88
C LEU A 294 0.94 -17.79 -17.26
N SER A 295 0.74 -18.57 -18.33
CA SER A 295 0.59 -18.04 -19.69
C SER A 295 -0.57 -17.04 -19.76
N LEU A 296 -1.73 -17.39 -19.18
CA LEU A 296 -2.89 -16.51 -19.11
C LEU A 296 -2.64 -15.24 -18.29
N ALA A 297 -1.87 -15.30 -17.20
CA ALA A 297 -1.48 -14.11 -16.44
C ALA A 297 -0.78 -13.07 -17.32
N TYR A 298 0.20 -13.49 -18.14
CA TYR A 298 0.88 -12.59 -19.06
C TYR A 298 -0.03 -12.08 -20.18
N THR A 299 -0.97 -12.89 -20.69
CA THR A 299 -1.96 -12.36 -21.65
C THR A 299 -2.90 -11.33 -21.03
N THR A 300 -3.14 -11.38 -19.71
CA THR A 300 -3.84 -10.29 -18.99
C THR A 300 -3.00 -9.03 -18.96
N VAL A 301 -1.72 -9.11 -18.61
CA VAL A 301 -0.80 -7.96 -18.66
C VAL A 301 -0.79 -7.35 -20.07
N MET A 302 -0.78 -8.19 -21.12
CA MET A 302 -0.86 -7.73 -22.50
C MET A 302 -2.14 -6.92 -22.78
N ALA A 303 -3.29 -7.44 -22.35
CA ALA A 303 -4.57 -6.78 -22.57
C ALA A 303 -4.66 -5.45 -21.82
N LEU A 304 -4.11 -5.36 -20.60
CA LEU A 304 -4.06 -4.11 -19.84
C LEU A 304 -3.13 -3.09 -20.50
N GLY A 305 -2.00 -3.54 -21.03
CA GLY A 305 -1.13 -2.71 -21.86
C GLY A 305 -1.85 -2.18 -23.10
N THR A 306 -2.62 -3.03 -23.78
CA THR A 306 -3.45 -2.65 -24.93
C THR A 306 -4.52 -1.62 -24.56
N LEU A 307 -5.24 -1.83 -23.45
CA LEU A 307 -6.23 -0.88 -22.95
C LEU A 307 -5.59 0.48 -22.58
N THR A 308 -4.42 0.45 -21.95
CA THR A 308 -3.65 1.65 -21.60
C THR A 308 -3.18 2.39 -22.86
N LEU A 309 -2.69 1.66 -23.87
CA LEU A 309 -2.29 2.19 -25.17
C LEU A 309 -3.46 2.89 -25.88
N LEU A 310 -4.65 2.29 -25.86
CA LEU A 310 -5.86 2.86 -26.45
C LEU A 310 -6.33 4.13 -25.74
N LEU A 311 -6.24 4.18 -24.40
CA LEU A 311 -6.52 5.38 -23.60
C LEU A 311 -5.51 6.51 -23.84
N GLY A 312 -4.32 6.18 -24.35
CA GLY A 312 -3.35 7.19 -24.78
C GLY A 312 -3.74 7.88 -26.09
N GLN A 313 -4.61 7.26 -26.91
CA GLN A 313 -5.07 7.83 -28.19
C GLN A 313 -6.25 8.77 -27.98
N GLN A 314 -6.54 9.60 -29.00
CA GLN A 314 -7.69 10.51 -28.97
C GLN A 314 -8.81 10.03 -29.91
N GLY A 315 -10.03 10.51 -29.65
CA GLY A 315 -11.18 10.36 -30.53
C GLY A 315 -12.07 9.15 -30.28
N ALA A 316 -13.30 9.22 -30.78
CA ALA A 316 -14.36 8.25 -30.53
C ALA A 316 -14.01 6.80 -30.93
N TYR A 317 -13.20 6.62 -31.97
CA TYR A 317 -12.83 5.30 -32.49
C TYR A 317 -11.94 4.52 -31.52
N ALA A 318 -10.86 5.14 -31.02
CA ALA A 318 -9.97 4.51 -30.03
C ALA A 318 -10.73 4.14 -28.74
N MET A 319 -11.68 5.00 -28.38
CA MET A 319 -12.51 4.88 -27.20
C MET A 319 -13.59 3.79 -27.33
N THR A 320 -14.16 3.65 -28.52
CA THR A 320 -15.03 2.52 -28.86
C THR A 320 -14.23 1.20 -28.89
N ALA A 321 -13.00 1.23 -29.43
CA ALA A 321 -12.10 0.08 -29.42
C ALA A 321 -11.75 -0.33 -27.98
N PHE A 322 -11.43 0.64 -27.11
CA PHE A 322 -11.18 0.43 -25.69
C PHE A 322 -12.36 -0.26 -25.00
N ALA A 323 -13.57 0.30 -25.11
CA ALA A 323 -14.77 -0.24 -24.47
C ALA A 323 -15.11 -1.65 -24.99
N THR A 324 -15.02 -1.86 -26.30
CA THR A 324 -15.30 -3.16 -26.93
C THR A 324 -14.26 -4.21 -26.51
N PHE A 325 -12.97 -3.85 -26.55
CA PHE A 325 -11.89 -4.76 -26.15
C PHE A 325 -11.93 -5.07 -24.65
N LEU A 326 -12.29 -4.11 -23.80
CA LEU A 326 -12.49 -4.29 -22.36
C LEU A 326 -13.52 -5.39 -22.07
N VAL A 327 -14.69 -5.34 -22.74
CA VAL A 327 -15.75 -6.34 -22.59
C VAL A 327 -15.29 -7.69 -23.18
N ALA A 328 -14.77 -7.68 -24.41
CA ALA A 328 -14.29 -8.89 -25.07
C ALA A 328 -13.28 -9.65 -24.20
N HIS A 329 -12.28 -8.93 -23.70
CA HIS A 329 -11.24 -9.47 -22.85
C HIS A 329 -11.77 -9.99 -21.52
N SER A 330 -12.70 -9.28 -20.88
CA SER A 330 -13.30 -9.77 -19.63
C SER A 330 -14.01 -11.11 -19.81
N LEU A 331 -14.77 -11.26 -20.90
CA LEU A 331 -15.50 -12.50 -21.22
C LEU A 331 -14.56 -13.67 -21.54
N TYR A 332 -13.68 -13.51 -22.54
CA TYR A 332 -12.83 -14.62 -22.96
C TYR A 332 -11.79 -14.99 -21.89
N LYS A 333 -11.28 -14.02 -21.11
CA LYS A 333 -10.24 -14.29 -20.11
C LYS A 333 -10.80 -15.03 -18.93
N ALA A 334 -11.96 -14.61 -18.43
CA ALA A 334 -12.66 -15.31 -17.35
C ALA A 334 -13.01 -16.74 -17.78
N SER A 335 -13.54 -16.92 -19.00
CA SER A 335 -13.79 -18.24 -19.57
C SER A 335 -12.53 -19.11 -19.59
N LEU A 336 -11.41 -18.60 -20.12
CA LEU A 336 -10.16 -19.38 -20.23
C LEU A 336 -9.56 -19.75 -18.87
N PHE A 337 -9.59 -18.86 -17.87
CA PHE A 337 -9.12 -19.22 -16.52
C PHE A 337 -9.98 -20.32 -15.90
N LEU A 338 -11.30 -20.25 -16.05
CA LEU A 338 -12.21 -21.28 -15.54
C LEU A 338 -12.03 -22.61 -16.31
N VAL A 339 -11.82 -22.58 -17.63
CA VAL A 339 -11.43 -23.76 -18.43
C VAL A 339 -10.14 -24.38 -17.91
N VAL A 340 -9.09 -23.58 -17.68
CA VAL A 340 -7.82 -24.09 -17.13
C VAL A 340 -8.02 -24.70 -15.75
N GLY A 341 -8.92 -24.14 -14.94
CA GLY A 341 -9.30 -24.73 -13.66
C GLY A 341 -10.02 -26.08 -13.80
N CYS A 342 -10.90 -26.25 -14.80
CA CYS A 342 -11.50 -27.55 -15.11
C CYS A 342 -10.41 -28.56 -15.52
N ILE A 343 -9.48 -28.17 -16.40
CA ILE A 343 -8.37 -29.04 -16.83
C ILE A 343 -7.53 -29.46 -15.61
N ASP A 344 -7.15 -28.52 -14.75
CA ASP A 344 -6.32 -28.79 -13.57
C ASP A 344 -7.04 -29.73 -12.58
N HIS A 345 -8.33 -29.50 -12.34
CA HIS A 345 -9.15 -30.31 -11.44
C HIS A 345 -9.29 -31.77 -11.92
N GLU A 346 -9.58 -31.95 -13.22
CA GLU A 346 -9.91 -33.26 -13.81
C GLU A 346 -8.69 -34.05 -14.26
N THR A 347 -7.59 -33.39 -14.62
CA THR A 347 -6.36 -34.07 -15.08
C THR A 347 -5.27 -34.12 -14.01
N GLY A 348 -5.33 -33.23 -13.00
CA GLY A 348 -4.30 -33.08 -11.96
C GLY A 348 -3.03 -32.38 -12.42
N THR A 349 -3.04 -31.75 -13.61
CA THR A 349 -1.95 -30.92 -14.11
C THR A 349 -2.48 -29.82 -15.02
N ARG A 350 -1.69 -28.76 -15.19
CA ARG A 350 -1.95 -27.66 -16.11
C ARG A 350 -0.74 -27.34 -17.00
N GLU A 351 0.17 -28.29 -17.13
CA GLU A 351 1.36 -28.16 -17.97
C GLU A 351 1.04 -28.48 -19.44
N ALA A 352 1.16 -27.47 -20.31
CA ALA A 352 0.80 -27.58 -21.73
C ALA A 352 1.62 -28.62 -22.52
N GLU A 353 2.78 -29.02 -22.01
CA GLU A 353 3.65 -30.00 -22.68
C GLU A 353 3.16 -31.44 -22.50
N ILE A 354 2.45 -31.71 -21.38
CA ILE A 354 1.94 -33.02 -20.98
C ILE A 354 0.49 -33.20 -21.42
N LEU A 355 -0.28 -32.12 -21.52
CA LEU A 355 -1.69 -32.15 -21.92
C LEU A 355 -1.87 -32.47 -23.42
N GLY A 356 -2.89 -33.29 -23.73
CA GLY A 356 -3.32 -33.63 -25.07
C GLY A 356 -4.50 -34.61 -25.06
N GLY A 357 -5.28 -34.65 -26.15
CA GLY A 357 -6.38 -35.60 -26.36
C GLY A 357 -7.64 -35.34 -25.53
N LEU A 358 -7.75 -34.19 -24.85
CA LEU A 358 -8.87 -33.92 -23.94
C LEU A 358 -10.21 -33.69 -24.64
N ALA A 359 -10.25 -33.39 -25.95
CA ALA A 359 -11.49 -33.09 -26.66
C ALA A 359 -12.54 -34.21 -26.59
N ARG A 360 -12.08 -35.47 -26.48
CA ARG A 360 -12.98 -36.63 -26.37
C ARG A 360 -13.52 -36.83 -24.95
N ALA A 361 -12.71 -36.54 -23.94
CA ALA A 361 -13.08 -36.71 -22.53
C ALA A 361 -13.85 -35.52 -21.97
N MET A 362 -13.60 -34.32 -22.49
CA MET A 362 -14.16 -33.05 -22.04
C MET A 362 -14.68 -32.19 -23.21
N PRO A 363 -15.70 -32.65 -23.97
CA PRO A 363 -16.16 -31.98 -25.18
C PRO A 363 -16.79 -30.59 -24.96
N VAL A 364 -17.50 -30.39 -23.85
CA VAL A 364 -18.13 -29.10 -23.49
C VAL A 364 -17.04 -28.11 -23.05
N THR A 365 -16.10 -28.57 -22.23
CA THR A 365 -14.92 -27.76 -21.85
C THR A 365 -14.10 -27.39 -23.08
N ALA A 366 -13.92 -28.33 -24.03
CA ALA A 366 -13.21 -28.07 -25.29
C ALA A 366 -13.91 -27.01 -26.15
N LEU A 367 -15.24 -27.05 -26.25
CA LEU A 367 -16.02 -26.04 -26.98
C LEU A 367 -15.86 -24.64 -26.36
N ALA A 368 -15.99 -24.54 -25.03
CA ALA A 368 -15.78 -23.27 -24.32
C ALA A 368 -14.34 -22.75 -24.49
N ALA A 369 -13.36 -23.65 -24.44
CA ALA A 369 -11.96 -23.33 -24.68
C ALA A 369 -11.74 -22.80 -26.11
N ALA A 370 -12.25 -23.49 -27.13
CA ALA A 370 -12.12 -23.07 -28.53
C ALA A 370 -12.77 -21.71 -28.77
N LEU A 371 -14.01 -21.50 -28.34
CA LEU A 371 -14.70 -20.22 -28.51
C LEU A 371 -13.94 -19.09 -27.80
N ALA A 372 -13.55 -19.27 -26.54
CA ALA A 372 -12.82 -18.24 -25.80
C ALA A 372 -11.41 -18.00 -26.38
N GLY A 373 -10.71 -19.05 -26.83
CA GLY A 373 -9.41 -18.96 -27.49
C GLY A 373 -9.47 -18.25 -28.84
N LEU A 374 -10.48 -18.56 -29.66
CA LEU A 374 -10.73 -17.87 -30.93
C LEU A 374 -11.11 -16.40 -30.69
N SER A 375 -11.86 -16.09 -29.63
CA SER A 375 -12.09 -14.70 -29.20
C SER A 375 -10.79 -14.00 -28.83
N MET A 376 -9.92 -14.65 -28.06
CA MET A 376 -8.63 -14.09 -27.64
C MET A 376 -7.69 -13.83 -28.83
N ALA A 377 -7.66 -14.73 -29.82
CA ALA A 377 -6.95 -14.53 -31.09
C ALA A 377 -7.64 -13.51 -32.02
N GLY A 378 -8.88 -13.13 -31.69
CA GLY A 378 -9.72 -12.22 -32.45
C GLY A 378 -10.11 -12.78 -33.81
N PHE A 379 -10.64 -14.01 -33.87
CA PHE A 379 -11.21 -14.62 -35.09
C PHE A 379 -12.70 -14.28 -35.27
N PRO A 380 -13.18 -14.02 -36.50
CA PRO A 380 -14.61 -13.86 -36.78
C PRO A 380 -15.37 -15.20 -36.57
N PRO A 381 -16.63 -15.21 -36.09
CA PRO A 381 -17.49 -14.05 -35.81
C PRO A 381 -17.48 -13.56 -34.35
N LEU A 382 -16.38 -13.68 -33.60
CA LEU A 382 -16.36 -13.44 -32.15
C LEU A 382 -16.16 -11.95 -31.81
N LEU A 383 -16.63 -11.51 -30.64
CA LEU A 383 -16.47 -10.12 -30.18
C LEU A 383 -15.00 -9.66 -30.14
N GLY A 384 -14.07 -10.58 -29.86
CA GLY A 384 -12.64 -10.28 -29.90
C GLY A 384 -12.14 -9.84 -31.29
N PHE A 385 -12.76 -10.31 -32.38
CA PHE A 385 -12.46 -9.82 -33.73
C PHE A 385 -12.87 -8.35 -33.89
N ILE A 386 -14.08 -7.99 -33.47
CA ILE A 386 -14.59 -6.62 -33.55
C ILE A 386 -13.70 -5.67 -32.75
N GLY A 387 -13.34 -6.03 -31.52
CA GLY A 387 -12.44 -5.23 -30.69
C GLY A 387 -11.07 -5.04 -31.32
N LYS A 388 -10.50 -6.09 -31.94
CA LYS A 388 -9.21 -6.05 -32.63
C LYS A 388 -9.25 -5.18 -33.89
N GLU A 389 -10.28 -5.34 -34.73
CA GLU A 389 -10.49 -4.53 -35.93
C GLU A 389 -10.64 -3.05 -35.59
N LEU A 390 -11.43 -2.72 -34.56
CA LEU A 390 -11.57 -1.34 -34.08
C LEU A 390 -10.25 -0.79 -33.56
N ALA A 391 -9.44 -1.59 -32.86
CA ALA A 391 -8.12 -1.16 -32.39
C ALA A 391 -7.16 -0.89 -33.55
N TYR A 392 -7.18 -1.71 -34.61
CA TYR A 392 -6.37 -1.45 -35.81
C TYR A 392 -6.86 -0.24 -36.59
N ALA A 393 -8.16 -0.07 -36.76
CA ALA A 393 -8.73 1.11 -37.42
C ALA A 393 -8.34 2.39 -36.64
N ALA A 394 -8.51 2.38 -35.31
CA ALA A 394 -8.09 3.48 -34.44
C ALA A 394 -6.58 3.80 -34.58
N ALA A 395 -5.74 2.78 -34.72
CA ALA A 395 -4.31 2.95 -34.87
C ALA A 395 -3.91 3.49 -36.25
N VAL A 396 -4.45 2.96 -37.34
CA VAL A 396 -4.01 3.29 -38.70
C VAL A 396 -4.68 4.57 -39.22
N GLU A 397 -5.96 4.76 -38.92
CA GLU A 397 -6.77 5.82 -39.52
C GLU A 397 -6.86 7.08 -38.64
N TYR A 398 -6.71 6.93 -37.31
CA TYR A 398 -6.99 8.01 -36.36
C TYR A 398 -5.84 8.38 -35.41
N SER A 399 -4.78 7.57 -35.34
CA SER A 399 -3.63 7.89 -34.48
C SER A 399 -2.68 8.89 -35.12
N ALA A 400 -2.13 9.80 -34.33
CA ALA A 400 -1.03 10.67 -34.73
C ALA A 400 0.28 9.90 -35.02
N ARG A 401 0.42 8.67 -34.51
CA ARG A 401 1.63 7.84 -34.68
C ARG A 401 1.25 6.41 -35.11
N PRO A 402 0.72 6.24 -36.32
CA PRO A 402 0.09 5.00 -36.76
C PRO A 402 1.05 3.80 -36.75
N TYR A 403 2.31 3.99 -37.13
CA TYR A 403 3.31 2.91 -37.13
C TYR A 403 3.67 2.42 -35.74
N LEU A 404 3.76 3.32 -34.75
CA LEU A 404 4.08 2.96 -33.38
C LEU A 404 2.93 2.19 -32.74
N VAL A 405 1.71 2.74 -32.81
CA VAL A 405 0.51 2.16 -32.20
C VAL A 405 0.11 0.89 -32.94
N GLY A 406 0.02 0.94 -34.27
CA GLY A 406 -0.32 -0.20 -35.11
C GLY A 406 0.72 -1.32 -35.03
N GLY A 407 2.01 -0.97 -34.99
CA GLY A 407 3.10 -1.94 -34.81
C GLY A 407 3.05 -2.65 -33.46
N ALA A 408 2.81 -1.93 -32.37
CA ALA A 408 2.65 -2.52 -31.04
C ALA A 408 1.43 -3.45 -30.96
N LEU A 409 0.28 -3.02 -31.48
CA LEU A 409 -0.93 -3.85 -31.55
C LEU A 409 -0.73 -5.09 -32.43
N LEU A 410 -0.08 -4.94 -33.59
CA LEU A 410 0.23 -6.06 -34.48
C LEU A 410 1.14 -7.08 -33.79
N GLY A 411 2.24 -6.64 -33.19
CA GLY A 411 3.16 -7.51 -32.46
C GLY A 411 2.48 -8.27 -31.32
N ALA A 412 1.67 -7.58 -30.51
CA ALA A 412 0.95 -8.20 -29.41
C ALA A 412 -0.11 -9.21 -29.90
N ASN A 413 -0.94 -8.84 -30.88
CA ASN A 413 -2.02 -9.69 -31.37
C ASN A 413 -1.52 -10.92 -32.15
N VAL A 414 -0.43 -10.81 -32.92
CA VAL A 414 0.23 -11.95 -33.58
C VAL A 414 0.60 -13.01 -32.54
N LEU A 415 1.21 -12.59 -31.43
CA LEU A 415 1.60 -13.50 -30.36
C LEU A 415 0.38 -14.03 -29.58
N MET A 416 -0.72 -13.28 -29.51
CA MET A 416 -1.97 -13.79 -28.94
C MET A 416 -2.60 -14.93 -29.74
N VAL A 417 -2.45 -14.94 -31.08
CA VAL A 417 -2.83 -16.10 -31.90
C VAL A 417 -2.01 -17.33 -31.49
N VAL A 418 -0.71 -17.17 -31.27
CA VAL A 418 0.18 -18.25 -30.80
C VAL A 418 -0.27 -18.78 -29.43
N VAL A 419 -0.49 -17.89 -28.47
CA VAL A 419 -0.89 -18.29 -27.11
C VAL A 419 -2.29 -18.89 -27.08
N ALA A 420 -3.23 -18.40 -27.90
CA ALA A 420 -4.55 -19.03 -28.06
C ALA A 420 -4.43 -20.47 -28.54
N GLY A 421 -3.56 -20.73 -29.52
CA GLY A 421 -3.25 -22.09 -29.96
C GLY A 421 -2.65 -22.95 -28.85
N ILE A 422 -1.79 -22.40 -27.98
CA ILE A 422 -1.15 -23.12 -26.87
C ILE A 422 -2.14 -23.44 -25.75
N VAL A 423 -2.98 -22.48 -25.35
CA VAL A 423 -3.83 -22.60 -24.16
C VAL A 423 -5.20 -23.19 -24.47
N ALA A 424 -5.80 -22.84 -25.60
CA ALA A 424 -7.16 -23.24 -25.93
C ALA A 424 -7.25 -24.44 -26.87
N LEU A 425 -6.30 -24.61 -27.78
CA LEU A 425 -6.37 -25.68 -28.79
C LEU A 425 -5.50 -26.89 -28.45
N ARG A 426 -4.23 -26.66 -28.13
CA ARG A 426 -3.25 -27.73 -27.92
C ARG A 426 -3.65 -28.77 -26.85
N PRO A 427 -4.19 -28.40 -25.67
CA PRO A 427 -4.56 -29.37 -24.64
C PRO A 427 -5.64 -30.37 -25.10
N PHE A 428 -6.48 -29.97 -26.05
CA PHE A 428 -7.65 -30.73 -26.47
C PHE A 428 -7.43 -31.54 -27.75
N TRP A 429 -6.80 -30.95 -28.78
CA TRP A 429 -6.71 -31.55 -30.12
C TRP A 429 -5.35 -32.15 -30.48
N ARG A 430 -4.28 -31.88 -29.73
CA ARG A 430 -3.00 -32.58 -29.93
C ARG A 430 -3.12 -34.03 -29.44
N PRO A 431 -2.46 -35.01 -30.06
CA PRO A 431 -2.32 -36.36 -29.49
C PRO A 431 -1.76 -36.30 -28.06
N ALA A 432 -2.28 -37.14 -27.16
CA ALA A 432 -1.81 -37.23 -25.79
C ALA A 432 -0.32 -37.63 -25.76
N PRO A 433 0.58 -36.76 -25.27
CA PRO A 433 2.02 -37.02 -25.32
C PRO A 433 2.50 -37.93 -24.19
N ALA A 434 1.77 -37.98 -23.07
CA ALA A 434 2.09 -38.78 -21.89
C ALA A 434 0.81 -39.12 -21.10
N PRO A 435 0.84 -40.14 -20.23
CA PRO A 435 -0.26 -40.44 -19.30
C PRO A 435 -0.52 -39.25 -18.36
N LEU A 436 -1.79 -38.95 -18.12
CA LEU A 436 -2.20 -37.89 -17.20
C LEU A 436 -2.25 -38.39 -15.74
N PRO A 437 -1.99 -37.53 -14.74
CA PRO A 437 -2.08 -37.90 -13.32
C PRO A 437 -3.45 -38.43 -12.89
N ARG A 438 -4.52 -37.99 -13.55
CA ARG A 438 -5.91 -38.44 -13.33
C ARG A 438 -6.57 -38.77 -14.66
N THR A 439 -7.56 -39.65 -14.62
CA THR A 439 -8.38 -39.96 -15.79
C THR A 439 -9.35 -38.80 -16.01
N PRO A 440 -9.26 -38.08 -17.15
CA PRO A 440 -10.11 -36.92 -17.39
C PRO A 440 -11.57 -37.33 -17.60
N HIS A 441 -12.48 -36.57 -17.01
CA HIS A 441 -13.90 -36.58 -17.33
C HIS A 441 -14.42 -35.14 -17.36
N GLU A 442 -15.65 -34.93 -17.83
CA GLU A 442 -16.22 -33.59 -17.82
C GLU A 442 -16.38 -33.05 -16.40
N ALA A 443 -16.16 -31.74 -16.26
CA ALA A 443 -16.36 -31.06 -15.00
C ALA A 443 -17.86 -30.98 -14.66
N PRO A 444 -18.24 -30.89 -13.37
CA PRO A 444 -19.63 -30.69 -12.98
C PRO A 444 -20.24 -29.40 -13.54
N TRP A 445 -21.57 -29.36 -13.66
CA TRP A 445 -22.28 -28.23 -14.30
C TRP A 445 -21.99 -26.87 -13.67
N THR A 446 -21.76 -26.81 -12.35
CA THR A 446 -21.41 -25.59 -11.61
C THR A 446 -20.06 -25.02 -12.02
N MET A 447 -19.12 -25.89 -12.42
CA MET A 447 -17.83 -25.48 -12.98
C MET A 447 -17.91 -25.17 -14.47
N LEU A 448 -18.83 -25.82 -15.22
CA LEU A 448 -19.01 -25.59 -16.65
C LEU A 448 -19.83 -24.34 -17.00
N ALA A 449 -20.77 -23.94 -16.13
CA ALA A 449 -21.68 -22.82 -16.40
C ALA A 449 -20.93 -21.53 -16.72
N GLY A 450 -19.89 -21.19 -15.95
CA GLY A 450 -19.05 -20.01 -16.16
C GLY A 450 -18.35 -19.98 -17.52
N PRO A 451 -17.44 -20.93 -17.81
CA PRO A 451 -16.79 -21.07 -19.11
C PRO A 451 -17.75 -20.98 -20.30
N VAL A 452 -18.83 -21.76 -20.26
CA VAL A 452 -19.74 -21.88 -21.40
C VAL A 452 -20.52 -20.59 -21.62
N LEU A 453 -21.12 -20.01 -20.58
CA LEU A 453 -21.91 -18.79 -20.72
C LEU A 453 -21.07 -17.59 -21.19
N LEU A 454 -19.84 -17.46 -20.68
CA LEU A 454 -18.93 -16.38 -21.06
C LEU A 454 -18.42 -16.53 -22.50
N ALA A 455 -18.07 -17.76 -22.91
CA ALA A 455 -17.64 -18.04 -24.27
C ALA A 455 -18.78 -17.84 -25.28
N LEU A 456 -19.99 -18.31 -24.96
CA LEU A 456 -21.20 -18.09 -25.77
C LEU A 456 -21.59 -16.61 -25.82
N GLY A 457 -21.43 -15.86 -24.72
CA GLY A 457 -21.63 -14.41 -24.71
C GLY A 457 -20.69 -13.71 -25.69
N GLY A 458 -19.40 -14.10 -25.71
CA GLY A 458 -18.43 -13.58 -26.68
C GLY A 458 -18.79 -13.88 -28.15
N LEU A 459 -19.41 -15.03 -28.43
CA LEU A 459 -19.93 -15.38 -29.76
C LEU A 459 -21.21 -14.58 -30.09
N ALA A 460 -22.18 -14.56 -29.18
CA ALA A 460 -23.46 -13.89 -29.36
C ALA A 460 -23.28 -12.39 -29.60
N PHE A 461 -22.43 -11.73 -28.83
CA PHE A 461 -22.11 -10.32 -29.02
C PHE A 461 -21.26 -10.04 -30.26
N GLY A 462 -20.55 -11.04 -30.78
CA GLY A 462 -19.83 -10.92 -32.05
C GLY A 462 -20.75 -11.03 -33.27
N ILE A 463 -21.73 -11.94 -33.23
CA ILE A 463 -22.75 -12.10 -34.28
C ILE A 463 -23.78 -10.95 -34.24
N PHE A 464 -24.19 -10.55 -33.04
CA PHE A 464 -25.19 -9.50 -32.80
C PHE A 464 -24.58 -8.31 -32.04
N PRO A 465 -23.64 -7.55 -32.65
CA PRO A 465 -22.95 -6.45 -31.99
C PRO A 465 -23.90 -5.33 -31.53
N GLY A 466 -25.06 -5.19 -32.18
CA GLY A 466 -26.09 -4.22 -31.80
C GLY A 466 -26.57 -4.37 -30.35
N LEU A 467 -26.53 -5.58 -29.78
CA LEU A 467 -26.88 -5.82 -28.37
C LEU A 467 -25.93 -5.09 -27.41
N LEU A 468 -24.64 -5.01 -27.74
CA LEU A 468 -23.66 -4.28 -26.93
C LEU A 468 -23.56 -2.82 -27.30
N GLN A 469 -23.72 -2.47 -28.58
CA GLN A 469 -23.48 -1.11 -29.07
C GLN A 469 -24.32 -0.09 -28.31
N GLY A 470 -25.65 -0.23 -28.33
CA GLY A 470 -26.54 0.73 -27.68
C GLY A 470 -26.56 0.62 -26.14
N ALA A 471 -26.48 -0.60 -25.62
CA ALA A 471 -26.67 -0.84 -24.19
C ALA A 471 -25.42 -0.57 -23.34
N VAL A 472 -24.22 -0.87 -23.87
CA VAL A 472 -22.98 -0.92 -23.09
C VAL A 472 -21.90 -0.03 -23.70
N VAL A 473 -21.57 -0.20 -24.98
CA VAL A 473 -20.42 0.48 -25.57
C VAL A 473 -20.64 1.97 -25.74
N ASN A 474 -21.75 2.39 -26.36
CA ASN A 474 -22.04 3.81 -26.56
C ASN A 474 -22.10 4.57 -25.23
N PRO A 475 -22.87 4.12 -24.20
CA PRO A 475 -22.90 4.83 -22.92
C PRO A 475 -21.54 4.88 -22.24
N THR A 476 -20.72 3.83 -22.37
CA THR A 476 -19.35 3.84 -21.84
C THR A 476 -18.53 4.93 -22.53
N VAL A 477 -18.53 4.98 -23.86
CA VAL A 477 -17.78 5.99 -24.64
C VAL A 477 -18.21 7.41 -24.28
N LEU A 478 -19.52 7.65 -24.19
CA LEU A 478 -20.06 8.95 -23.81
C LEU A 478 -19.68 9.34 -22.38
N GLY A 479 -19.54 8.37 -21.47
CA GLY A 479 -19.12 8.59 -20.08
C GLY A 479 -17.70 9.13 -19.90
N PHE A 480 -16.82 9.04 -20.90
CA PHE A 480 -15.45 9.57 -20.80
C PHE A 480 -14.98 10.45 -21.99
N VAL A 481 -15.79 10.62 -23.05
CA VAL A 481 -15.53 11.62 -24.12
C VAL A 481 -16.57 12.75 -24.14
N GLY A 482 -17.69 12.58 -23.44
CA GLY A 482 -18.79 13.56 -23.39
C GLY A 482 -19.90 13.31 -24.43
N PRO A 483 -21.03 14.01 -24.29
CA PRO A 483 -22.26 13.75 -25.06
C PRO A 483 -22.17 14.13 -26.55
N ASP A 484 -21.29 15.07 -26.92
CA ASP A 484 -21.18 15.60 -28.28
C ASP A 484 -20.40 14.67 -29.24
N THR A 485 -19.88 13.55 -28.72
CA THR A 485 -19.10 12.60 -29.49
C THR A 485 -19.99 11.53 -30.10
N THR A 486 -19.78 11.21 -31.38
CA THR A 486 -20.45 10.06 -32.02
C THR A 486 -19.57 8.80 -31.89
N PRO A 487 -19.96 7.78 -31.10
CA PRO A 487 -19.20 6.53 -30.99
C PRO A 487 -19.13 5.79 -32.33
N ALA A 488 -18.05 5.02 -32.53
CA ALA A 488 -17.93 4.20 -33.73
C ALA A 488 -18.94 3.05 -33.71
N ILE A 489 -19.46 2.68 -34.89
CA ILE A 489 -20.44 1.59 -35.03
C ILE A 489 -19.72 0.26 -34.92
N LEU A 490 -20.25 -0.67 -34.12
CA LEU A 490 -19.74 -2.02 -34.05
C LEU A 490 -20.24 -2.80 -35.25
N ARG A 491 -19.32 -3.19 -36.13
CA ARG A 491 -19.61 -4.03 -37.29
C ARG A 491 -18.80 -5.30 -37.17
N LEU A 492 -19.44 -6.44 -37.42
CA LEU A 492 -18.72 -7.70 -37.54
C LEU A 492 -17.75 -7.64 -38.73
N TRP A 493 -18.15 -7.02 -39.85
CA TRP A 493 -17.29 -6.81 -41.01
C TRP A 493 -17.53 -5.41 -41.58
N ALA A 494 -16.46 -4.61 -41.66
CA ALA A 494 -16.47 -3.24 -42.17
C ALA A 494 -16.09 -3.09 -43.66
N GLY A 495 -15.97 -4.19 -44.42
CA GLY A 495 -15.43 -4.21 -45.78
C GLY A 495 -13.93 -4.54 -45.83
N PHE A 496 -13.33 -4.38 -47.01
CA PHE A 496 -11.89 -4.57 -47.21
C PHE A 496 -11.16 -3.24 -46.95
N ASN A 497 -10.46 -3.14 -45.82
CA ASN A 497 -9.75 -1.94 -45.38
C ASN A 497 -8.38 -2.29 -44.77
N ALA A 498 -7.61 -1.27 -44.33
CA ALA A 498 -6.28 -1.48 -43.77
C ALA A 498 -6.31 -2.31 -42.47
N ALA A 499 -7.32 -2.10 -41.62
CA ALA A 499 -7.51 -2.88 -40.39
C ALA A 499 -7.69 -4.38 -40.69
N PHE A 500 -8.54 -4.70 -41.68
CA PHE A 500 -8.77 -6.07 -42.12
C PHE A 500 -7.50 -6.72 -42.68
N VAL A 501 -6.69 -5.98 -43.46
CA VAL A 501 -5.38 -6.48 -43.94
C VAL A 501 -4.46 -6.79 -42.76
N LEU A 502 -4.39 -5.92 -41.75
CA LEU A 502 -3.61 -6.18 -40.53
C LEU A 502 -4.12 -7.40 -39.77
N SER A 503 -5.43 -7.65 -39.77
CA SER A 503 -6.01 -8.88 -39.23
C SER A 503 -5.59 -10.13 -40.00
N LEU A 504 -5.59 -10.10 -41.34
CA LEU A 504 -5.10 -11.21 -42.16
C LEU A 504 -3.62 -11.49 -41.90
N VAL A 505 -2.80 -10.44 -41.81
CA VAL A 505 -1.38 -10.55 -41.46
C VAL A 505 -1.22 -11.14 -40.05
N THR A 506 -2.03 -10.70 -39.09
CA THR A 506 -2.04 -11.22 -37.72
C THR A 506 -2.26 -12.72 -37.68
N PHE A 507 -3.25 -13.22 -38.43
CA PHE A 507 -3.53 -14.65 -38.50
C PHE A 507 -2.43 -15.41 -39.24
N ALA A 508 -1.98 -14.92 -40.40
CA ALA A 508 -0.96 -15.59 -41.21
C ALA A 508 0.37 -15.74 -40.44
N VAL A 509 0.86 -14.63 -39.86
CA VAL A 509 2.10 -14.63 -39.08
C VAL A 509 1.91 -15.37 -37.76
N GLY A 510 0.78 -15.19 -37.08
CA GLY A 510 0.47 -15.87 -35.82
C GLY A 510 0.41 -17.39 -35.97
N ILE A 511 -0.23 -17.90 -37.04
CA ILE A 511 -0.27 -19.34 -37.34
C ILE A 511 1.13 -19.84 -37.71
N ALA A 512 1.89 -19.11 -38.54
CA ALA A 512 3.25 -19.49 -38.89
C ALA A 512 4.16 -19.60 -37.64
N LEU A 513 4.09 -18.61 -36.74
CA LEU A 513 4.82 -18.63 -35.48
C LEU A 513 4.32 -19.73 -34.54
N TYR A 514 3.02 -20.02 -34.53
CA TYR A 514 2.48 -21.14 -33.77
C TYR A 514 3.06 -22.48 -34.23
N LEU A 515 3.29 -22.70 -35.52
CA LEU A 515 3.91 -23.94 -36.00
C LEU A 515 5.36 -24.13 -35.50
N VAL A 516 6.07 -23.04 -35.20
CA VAL A 516 7.46 -23.05 -34.71
C VAL A 516 7.60 -22.62 -33.23
N HIS A 517 6.50 -22.53 -32.48
CA HIS A 517 6.47 -21.92 -31.15
C HIS A 517 7.42 -22.59 -30.14
N VAL A 518 7.72 -23.89 -30.28
CA VAL A 518 8.67 -24.60 -29.40
C VAL A 518 10.08 -24.03 -29.55
N ARG A 519 10.52 -23.77 -30.78
CA ARG A 519 11.82 -23.11 -31.04
C ARG A 519 11.79 -21.67 -30.57
N LEU A 520 10.69 -20.95 -30.83
CA LEU A 520 10.49 -19.57 -30.39
C LEU A 520 10.58 -19.44 -28.87
N ARG A 521 9.95 -20.35 -28.11
CA ARG A 521 10.05 -20.43 -26.65
C ARG A 521 11.51 -20.55 -26.18
N GLY A 522 12.30 -21.43 -26.81
CA GLY A 522 13.71 -21.60 -26.48
C GLY A 522 14.53 -20.32 -26.72
N LEU A 523 14.28 -19.62 -27.83
CA LEU A 523 14.93 -18.33 -28.14
C LEU A 523 14.54 -17.23 -27.13
N ILE A 524 13.25 -17.11 -26.81
CA ILE A 524 12.77 -16.13 -25.83
C ILE A 524 13.38 -16.41 -24.46
N ALA A 525 13.40 -17.67 -24.01
CA ALA A 525 14.01 -18.05 -22.74
C ALA A 525 15.52 -17.73 -22.69
N ALA A 526 16.25 -17.98 -23.77
CA ALA A 526 17.67 -17.66 -23.86
C ALA A 526 17.94 -16.14 -23.86
N ALA A 527 17.07 -15.35 -24.48
CA ALA A 527 17.15 -13.89 -24.47
C ALA A 527 16.83 -13.31 -23.08
N GLU A 528 15.77 -13.79 -22.43
CA GLU A 528 15.35 -13.36 -21.09
C GLU A 528 16.40 -13.69 -20.03
N ALA A 529 17.07 -14.84 -20.13
CA ALA A 529 18.15 -15.21 -19.20
C ALA A 529 19.35 -14.22 -19.21
N ARG A 530 19.45 -13.35 -20.23
CA ARG A 530 20.47 -12.28 -20.30
C ARG A 530 19.97 -10.94 -19.74
N LEU A 531 18.67 -10.80 -19.51
CA LEU A 531 18.06 -9.59 -18.98
C LEU A 531 17.99 -9.64 -17.44
N PRO A 532 17.96 -8.48 -16.77
CA PRO A 532 17.74 -8.44 -15.33
C PRO A 532 16.36 -8.98 -14.96
N ASP A 533 16.31 -9.93 -14.02
CA ASP A 533 15.06 -10.42 -13.45
C ASP A 533 14.50 -9.42 -12.43
N PHE A 534 13.25 -8.98 -12.66
CA PHE A 534 12.54 -8.06 -11.78
C PHE A 534 12.19 -8.69 -10.44
N ASP A 535 11.96 -10.01 -10.39
CA ASP A 535 11.60 -10.69 -9.14
C ASP A 535 12.81 -10.76 -8.19
N THR A 536 13.97 -11.15 -8.72
CA THR A 536 15.24 -11.08 -7.97
C THR A 536 15.60 -9.63 -7.61
N GLY A 537 15.31 -8.66 -8.49
CA GLY A 537 15.51 -7.24 -8.22
C GLY A 537 14.68 -6.75 -7.02
N TRP A 538 13.42 -7.19 -6.92
CA TRP A 538 12.55 -6.90 -5.79
C TRP A 538 13.10 -7.45 -4.47
N ASP A 539 13.56 -8.71 -4.45
CA ASP A 539 14.14 -9.31 -3.24
C ASP A 539 15.38 -8.54 -2.77
N ARG A 540 16.28 -8.17 -3.69
CA ARG A 540 17.46 -7.35 -3.36
C ARG A 540 17.09 -5.99 -2.79
N LEU A 541 16.03 -5.37 -3.31
CA LEU A 541 15.51 -4.09 -2.80
C LEU A 541 15.04 -4.27 -1.35
N MET A 542 14.23 -5.30 -1.06
CA MET A 542 13.73 -5.57 0.28
C MET A 542 14.86 -5.90 1.27
N GLU A 543 15.83 -6.71 0.87
CA GLU A 543 17.03 -6.98 1.68
C GLU A 543 17.86 -5.71 1.93
N GLY A 544 17.98 -4.84 0.92
CA GLY A 544 18.63 -3.54 1.03
C GLY A 544 17.96 -2.65 2.08
N LEU A 545 16.63 -2.53 2.03
CA LEU A 545 15.84 -1.77 3.01
C LEU A 545 16.00 -2.32 4.43
N LEU A 546 15.95 -3.65 4.59
CA LEU A 546 16.14 -4.28 5.89
C LEU A 546 17.55 -4.03 6.44
N ARG A 547 18.59 -4.18 5.61
CA ARG A 547 19.97 -3.87 6.01
C ARG A 547 20.14 -2.41 6.42
N PHE A 548 19.51 -1.49 5.69
CA PHE A 548 19.51 -0.07 6.03
C PHE A 548 18.82 0.18 7.38
N ALA A 549 17.65 -0.41 7.61
CA ALA A 549 16.94 -0.28 8.88
C ALA A 549 17.73 -0.86 10.06
N ILE A 550 18.39 -2.01 9.88
CA ILE A 550 19.28 -2.61 10.89
C ILE A 550 20.48 -1.70 11.17
N TRP A 551 21.12 -1.18 10.12
CA TRP A 551 22.23 -0.24 10.28
C TRP A 551 21.80 1.02 11.05
N GLN A 552 20.64 1.59 10.72
CA GLN A 552 20.09 2.75 11.41
C GLN A 552 19.81 2.44 12.88
N ALA A 553 19.17 1.29 13.16
CA ALA A 553 18.88 0.85 14.51
C ALA A 553 20.17 0.66 15.33
N GLN A 554 21.21 0.06 14.75
CA GLN A 554 22.51 -0.12 15.41
C GLN A 554 23.24 1.21 15.66
N ALA A 555 23.10 2.19 14.75
CA ALA A 555 23.67 3.51 14.91
C ALA A 555 23.00 4.31 16.05
N ILE A 556 21.68 4.23 16.16
CA ILE A 556 20.91 5.01 17.13
C ILE A 556 20.80 4.29 18.49
N GLN A 557 20.46 3.00 18.49
CA GLN A 557 20.18 2.22 19.71
C GLN A 557 21.41 1.46 20.21
N THR A 558 22.45 2.19 20.60
CA THR A 558 23.74 1.61 21.02
C THR A 558 23.71 0.80 22.32
N GLY A 559 22.61 0.85 23.08
CA GLY A 559 22.45 0.20 24.40
C GLY A 559 23.29 0.82 25.52
N ARG A 560 24.04 1.90 25.26
CA ARG A 560 24.95 2.53 26.21
C ARG A 560 24.38 3.86 26.69
N LEU A 561 24.02 3.94 27.98
CA LEU A 561 23.46 5.15 28.61
C LEU A 561 24.28 6.41 28.31
N ARG A 562 25.61 6.30 28.33
CA ARG A 562 26.53 7.41 28.01
C ARG A 562 26.28 8.05 26.65
N THR A 563 25.96 7.25 25.63
CA THR A 563 25.74 7.74 24.26
C THR A 563 24.43 8.50 24.19
N TYR A 564 23.39 7.99 24.85
CA TYR A 564 22.10 8.67 24.96
C TYR A 564 22.23 10.00 25.73
N ILE A 565 22.93 10.01 26.87
CA ILE A 565 23.19 11.23 27.65
C ILE A 565 23.98 12.26 26.83
N ALA A 566 25.03 11.82 26.13
CA ALA A 566 25.82 12.71 25.27
C ALA A 566 24.97 13.30 24.12
N ALA A 567 24.11 12.49 23.50
CA ALA A 567 23.17 12.98 22.48
C ALA A 567 22.18 14.00 23.06
N THR A 568 21.59 13.72 24.22
CA THR A 568 20.66 14.64 24.91
C THR A 568 21.31 15.98 25.20
N PHE A 569 22.48 16.00 25.85
CA PHE A 569 23.19 17.25 26.13
C PHE A 569 23.64 17.94 24.84
N GLY A 570 24.01 17.18 23.81
CA GLY A 570 24.35 17.72 22.49
C GLY A 570 23.18 18.46 21.86
N VAL A 571 21.97 17.87 21.92
CA VAL A 571 20.73 18.50 21.44
C VAL A 571 20.39 19.74 22.27
N VAL A 572 20.54 19.71 23.60
CA VAL A 572 20.30 20.88 24.46
C VAL A 572 21.24 22.03 24.10
N ALA A 573 22.55 21.76 24.00
CA ALA A 573 23.53 22.75 23.62
C ALA A 573 23.25 23.32 22.21
N ALA A 574 22.93 22.46 21.24
CA ALA A 574 22.61 22.87 19.88
C ALA A 574 21.32 23.69 19.79
N ALA A 575 20.26 23.30 20.52
CA ALA A 575 18.99 24.02 20.54
C ALA A 575 19.13 25.40 21.17
N LEU A 576 19.86 25.50 22.30
CA LEU A 576 20.15 26.79 22.94
C LEU A 576 21.03 27.68 22.06
N ALA A 577 22.11 27.13 21.49
CA ALA A 577 22.97 27.87 20.57
C ALA A 577 22.19 28.36 19.34
N PHE A 578 21.35 27.51 18.74
CA PHE A 578 20.47 27.88 17.64
C PHE A 578 19.50 29.00 18.04
N ALA A 579 18.89 28.93 19.22
CA ALA A 579 17.99 29.96 19.72
C ALA A 579 18.71 31.31 19.93
N LEU A 580 19.92 31.30 20.49
CA LEU A 580 20.74 32.50 20.67
C LEU A 580 21.13 33.11 19.31
N LEU A 581 21.57 32.28 18.37
CA LEU A 581 21.92 32.69 17.00
C LEU A 581 20.74 33.31 16.26
N MET A 582 19.57 32.65 16.27
CA MET A 582 18.37 33.14 15.58
C MET A 582 17.82 34.43 16.18
N ARG A 583 17.99 34.63 17.49
CA ARG A 583 17.54 35.86 18.17
C ARG A 583 18.55 37.00 18.12
N GLY A 584 19.80 36.73 17.72
CA GLY A 584 20.88 37.73 17.67
C GLY A 584 21.19 38.37 19.02
N ARG A 585 20.82 37.74 20.13
CA ARG A 585 21.03 38.25 21.49
C ARG A 585 22.06 37.39 22.20
N TRP A 586 23.10 38.05 22.69
CA TRP A 586 24.17 37.43 23.45
C TRP A 586 24.16 37.94 24.89
N PRO A 587 24.65 37.16 25.87
CA PRO A 587 24.77 37.65 27.24
C PRO A 587 25.72 38.86 27.27
N GLU A 588 25.22 39.98 27.79
CA GLU A 588 26.03 41.19 28.00
C GLU A 588 27.10 40.92 29.08
N PRO A 589 28.32 41.46 28.95
CA PRO A 589 29.35 41.33 29.98
C PRO A 589 28.85 41.92 31.31
N ALA A 590 28.77 41.10 32.36
CA ALA A 590 28.36 41.57 33.67
C ALA A 590 29.41 42.55 34.25
N ALA A 591 28.96 43.67 34.81
CA ALA A 591 29.84 44.59 35.53
C ALA A 591 30.31 43.94 36.84
N LEU A 592 31.57 43.48 36.89
CA LEU A 592 32.18 42.82 38.06
C LEU A 592 32.51 43.78 39.22
N GLY A 593 32.22 45.07 39.08
CA GLY A 593 32.74 46.14 39.95
C GLY A 593 32.22 46.17 41.39
N ALA A 594 31.25 45.34 41.77
CA ALA A 594 30.61 45.36 43.10
C ALA A 594 30.59 44.00 43.81
N VAL A 595 31.46 43.06 43.43
CA VAL A 595 31.52 41.73 44.09
C VAL A 595 32.48 41.79 45.29
N GLY A 596 31.93 41.72 46.50
CA GLY A 596 32.71 41.67 47.74
C GLY A 596 33.28 40.28 48.04
N TRP A 597 34.21 40.21 49.00
CA TRP A 597 34.84 38.95 49.39
C TRP A 597 33.82 37.92 49.94
N LEU A 598 32.77 38.40 50.63
CA LEU A 598 31.69 37.59 51.17
C LEU A 598 30.90 36.87 50.07
N GLN A 599 30.76 37.46 48.89
CA GLN A 599 30.11 36.82 47.74
C GLN A 599 31.07 35.91 46.95
N LEU A 600 32.36 36.25 46.89
CA LEU A 600 33.37 35.44 46.18
C LEU A 600 33.71 34.13 46.91
N ALA A 601 33.71 34.15 48.25
CA ALA A 601 34.07 32.98 49.05
C ALA A 601 33.21 31.72 48.77
N PRO A 602 31.86 31.78 48.77
CA PRO A 602 31.05 30.61 48.45
C PRO A 602 31.17 30.19 46.98
N VAL A 603 31.36 31.13 46.05
CA VAL A 603 31.59 30.81 44.62
C VAL A 603 32.92 30.05 44.45
N ALA A 604 33.99 30.51 45.11
CA ALA A 604 35.27 29.82 45.09
C ALA A 604 35.16 28.40 45.69
N LEU A 605 34.37 28.23 46.75
CA LEU A 605 34.10 26.92 47.35
C LEU A 605 33.32 25.99 46.40
N ILE A 606 32.29 26.50 45.71
CA ILE A 606 31.51 25.77 44.69
C ILE A 606 32.41 25.33 43.53
N LEU A 607 33.23 26.24 43.01
CA LEU A 607 34.15 25.95 41.89
C LEU A 607 35.22 24.94 42.30
N ALA A 608 35.82 25.10 43.49
CA ALA A 608 36.81 24.17 44.01
C ALA A 608 36.20 22.77 44.25
N GLY A 609 35.02 22.71 44.88
CA GLY A 609 34.29 21.46 45.12
C GLY A 609 33.91 20.74 43.83
N SER A 610 33.39 21.49 42.84
CA SER A 610 33.03 20.97 41.51
C SER A 610 34.26 20.49 40.73
N ALA A 611 35.37 21.23 40.79
CA ALA A 611 36.63 20.84 40.16
C ALA A 611 37.20 19.56 40.79
N VAL A 612 37.18 19.45 42.13
CA VAL A 612 37.59 18.23 42.84
C VAL A 612 36.69 17.07 42.39
N ALA A 613 35.37 17.24 42.37
CA ALA A 613 34.43 16.20 41.97
C ALA A 613 34.62 15.74 40.51
N ALA A 614 34.91 16.66 39.60
CA ALA A 614 35.09 16.36 38.18
C ALA A 614 36.46 15.73 37.86
N LEU A 615 37.51 16.11 38.59
CA LEU A 615 38.89 15.73 38.27
C LEU A 615 39.41 14.56 39.10
N THR A 616 38.88 14.32 40.30
CA THR A 616 39.39 13.28 41.19
C THR A 616 39.10 11.87 40.67
N ALA A 617 40.00 10.94 40.97
CA ALA A 617 39.77 9.50 40.78
C ALA A 617 39.16 8.84 42.04
N SER A 618 39.17 9.54 43.18
CA SER A 618 38.66 9.01 44.45
C SER A 618 37.20 9.38 44.64
N ARG A 619 36.35 8.37 44.86
CA ARG A 619 34.91 8.56 45.12
C ARG A 619 34.63 9.35 46.38
N ILE A 620 35.39 9.08 47.44
CA ILE A 620 35.25 9.79 48.72
C ILE A 620 35.63 11.26 48.53
N ALA A 621 36.69 11.53 47.76
CA ALA A 621 37.07 12.90 47.42
C ALA A 621 36.01 13.57 46.52
N ALA A 622 35.40 12.84 45.58
CA ALA A 622 34.34 13.38 44.72
C ALA A 622 33.10 13.74 45.55
N LEU A 623 32.73 12.86 46.47
CA LEU A 623 31.61 13.08 47.39
C LEU A 623 31.88 14.25 48.34
N ALA A 624 33.11 14.36 48.86
CA ALA A 624 33.52 15.51 49.67
C ALA A 624 33.50 16.82 48.86
N GLY A 625 33.91 16.77 47.58
CA GLY A 625 33.83 17.92 46.66
C GLY A 625 32.38 18.34 46.36
N LEU A 626 31.48 17.38 46.15
CA LEU A 626 30.04 17.64 46.02
C LEU A 626 29.46 18.23 47.33
N GLY A 627 29.83 17.67 48.49
CA GLY A 627 29.44 18.21 49.80
C GLY A 627 29.91 19.65 50.03
N ALA A 628 31.17 19.96 49.67
CA ALA A 628 31.68 21.33 49.70
C ALA A 628 30.90 22.26 48.77
N THR A 629 30.50 21.76 47.59
CA THR A 629 29.64 22.50 46.65
C THR A 629 28.27 22.78 47.26
N GLY A 630 27.63 21.80 47.89
CA GLY A 630 26.35 21.95 48.56
C GLY A 630 26.39 22.94 49.74
N ILE A 631 27.46 22.91 50.55
CA ILE A 631 27.68 23.91 51.62
C ILE A 631 27.87 25.31 51.01
N GLY A 632 28.63 25.43 49.92
CA GLY A 632 28.79 26.69 49.21
C GLY A 632 27.46 27.25 48.71
N VAL A 633 26.58 26.40 48.15
CA VAL A 633 25.23 26.78 47.73
C VAL A 633 24.37 27.20 48.93
N ALA A 634 24.46 26.53 50.08
CA ALA A 634 23.73 26.93 51.28
C ALA A 634 24.17 28.31 51.79
N ILE A 635 25.47 28.62 51.74
CA ILE A 635 25.98 29.96 52.08
C ILE A 635 25.43 31.02 51.11
N VAL A 636 25.32 30.71 49.81
CA VAL A 636 24.62 31.59 48.86
C VAL A 636 23.18 31.81 49.30
N PHE A 637 22.41 30.78 49.68
CA PHE A 637 21.05 31.02 50.15
C PHE A 637 20.97 31.92 51.40
N ILE A 638 21.89 31.77 52.34
CA ILE A 638 21.96 32.64 53.54
C ILE A 638 22.25 34.09 53.17
N LEU A 639 23.24 34.32 52.30
CA LEU A 639 23.67 35.66 51.91
C LEU A 639 22.59 36.44 51.16
N TRP A 640 21.66 35.75 50.48
CA TRP A 640 20.53 36.34 49.76
C TRP A 640 19.19 36.23 50.53
N GLY A 641 19.23 35.95 51.83
CA GLY A 641 18.03 36.04 52.69
C GLY A 641 17.03 34.89 52.53
N ALA A 642 17.48 33.70 52.11
CA ALA A 642 16.67 32.48 52.00
C ALA A 642 17.05 31.44 53.08
N PRO A 643 16.77 31.69 54.37
CA PRO A 643 17.21 30.82 55.48
C PRO A 643 16.56 29.43 55.44
N ASP A 644 15.28 29.31 55.09
CA ASP A 644 14.59 28.01 55.04
C ASP A 644 15.17 27.10 53.95
N VAL A 645 15.50 27.67 52.78
CA VAL A 645 16.16 26.96 51.68
C VAL A 645 17.60 26.56 52.06
N ALA A 646 18.30 27.41 52.81
CA ALA A 646 19.64 27.09 53.30
C ALA A 646 19.62 25.92 54.32
N ILE A 647 18.69 25.93 55.27
CA ILE A 647 18.55 24.85 56.27
C ILE A 647 18.23 23.53 55.57
N THR A 648 17.26 23.54 54.66
CA THR A 648 16.88 22.33 53.90
C THR A 648 18.03 21.83 53.03
N GLN A 649 18.76 22.72 52.34
CA GLN A 649 19.95 22.36 51.57
C GLN A 649 21.01 21.68 52.44
N LEU A 650 21.33 22.22 53.63
CA LEU A 650 22.32 21.62 54.53
C LEU A 650 21.88 20.24 55.04
N LEU A 651 20.61 20.09 55.40
CA LEU A 651 20.06 18.81 55.88
C LEU A 651 20.09 17.74 54.78
N VAL A 652 19.62 18.09 53.58
CA VAL A 652 19.59 17.19 52.42
C VAL A 652 20.99 16.84 51.96
N GLU A 653 21.92 17.80 51.93
CA GLU A 653 23.31 17.56 51.56
C GLU A 653 23.97 16.60 52.55
N THR A 654 23.80 16.84 53.86
CA THR A 654 24.34 15.96 54.91
C THR A 654 23.79 14.55 54.77
N LEU A 655 22.48 14.39 54.57
CA LEU A 655 21.85 13.09 54.37
C LEU A 655 22.37 12.40 53.09
N THR A 656 22.48 13.13 51.99
CA THR A 656 22.95 12.60 50.70
C THR A 656 24.40 12.14 50.78
N VAL A 657 25.28 12.95 51.38
CA VAL A 657 26.68 12.60 51.61
C VAL A 657 26.78 11.35 52.47
N VAL A 658 26.03 11.26 53.57
CA VAL A 658 26.06 10.07 54.44
C VAL A 658 25.55 8.82 53.71
N LEU A 659 24.38 8.90 53.06
CA LEU A 659 23.79 7.76 52.34
C LEU A 659 24.68 7.29 51.18
N MET A 660 25.20 8.23 50.39
CA MET A 660 26.08 7.91 49.26
C MET A 660 27.43 7.38 49.74
N ALA A 661 28.01 7.91 50.83
CA ALA A 661 29.24 7.39 51.41
C ALA A 661 29.07 5.92 51.82
N VAL A 662 27.99 5.60 52.53
CA VAL A 662 27.67 4.22 52.94
C VAL A 662 27.46 3.31 51.73
N ALA A 663 26.78 3.78 50.69
CA ALA A 663 26.58 3.00 49.45
C ALA A 663 27.90 2.77 48.70
N MET A 664 28.76 3.80 48.61
CA MET A 664 30.03 3.75 47.88
C MET A 664 31.05 2.79 48.49
N LEU A 665 31.01 2.55 49.81
CA LEU A 665 31.85 1.54 50.48
C LEU A 665 31.62 0.11 49.97
N ARG A 666 30.48 -0.17 49.31
CA ARG A 666 30.10 -1.51 48.82
C ARG A 666 30.31 -1.71 47.32
N LEU A 667 30.85 -0.72 46.61
CA LEU A 667 31.00 -0.76 45.16
C LEU A 667 32.49 -0.94 44.77
N PRO A 668 32.81 -1.72 43.72
CA PRO A 668 34.19 -1.92 43.28
C PRO A 668 34.83 -0.62 42.81
N HIS A 669 36.15 -0.47 42.93
CA HIS A 669 36.88 0.68 42.37
C HIS A 669 36.65 0.77 40.85
N LEU A 670 36.35 1.97 40.34
CA LEU A 670 36.25 2.23 38.89
C LEU A 670 37.48 3.03 38.46
N ALA A 671 38.12 2.61 37.36
CA ALA A 671 39.21 3.37 36.76
C ALA A 671 38.70 4.71 36.19
N ALA A 672 39.55 5.72 36.16
CA ALA A 672 39.23 7.00 35.55
C ALA A 672 39.08 6.87 34.02
N ASP A 673 37.87 7.03 33.48
CA ASP A 673 37.60 7.10 32.03
C ASP A 673 37.43 8.57 31.64
N ARG A 674 38.54 9.23 31.26
CA ARG A 674 38.54 10.64 30.81
C ARG A 674 38.47 10.70 29.30
N ARG A 675 37.44 11.37 28.77
CA ARG A 675 37.22 11.53 27.33
C ARG A 675 37.13 13.01 26.95
N PRO A 676 38.00 13.52 26.08
CA PRO A 676 38.04 14.95 25.75
C PRO A 676 36.73 15.44 25.13
N GLY A 677 36.06 14.61 24.31
CA GLY A 677 34.79 14.96 23.70
C GLY A 677 33.65 15.19 24.70
N HIS A 678 33.65 14.47 25.83
CA HIS A 678 32.65 14.70 26.88
C HIS A 678 32.95 15.99 27.65
N GLY A 679 34.23 16.33 27.84
CA GLY A 679 34.64 17.60 28.43
C GLY A 679 34.20 18.79 27.57
N LEU A 680 34.41 18.70 26.24
CA LEU A 680 33.94 19.72 25.31
C LEU A 680 32.41 19.87 25.33
N LEU A 681 31.69 18.75 25.33
CA LEU A 681 30.23 18.76 25.41
C LEU A 681 29.72 19.37 26.72
N ALA A 682 30.34 19.01 27.85
CA ALA A 682 30.00 19.57 29.15
C ALA A 682 30.28 21.09 29.19
N LEU A 683 31.40 21.53 28.62
CA LEU A 683 31.71 22.95 28.49
C LEU A 683 30.69 23.67 27.60
N ALA A 684 30.40 23.15 26.41
CA ALA A 684 29.43 23.74 25.48
C ALA A 684 28.02 23.81 26.08
N THR A 685 27.60 22.76 26.80
CA THR A 685 26.31 22.74 27.50
C THR A 685 26.31 23.75 28.64
N GLY A 686 27.36 23.76 29.47
CA GLY A 686 27.49 24.67 30.61
C GLY A 686 27.53 26.13 30.18
N THR A 687 28.24 26.47 29.10
CA THR A 687 28.28 27.84 28.55
C THR A 687 26.95 28.22 27.92
N ALA A 688 26.28 27.31 27.20
CA ALA A 688 24.96 27.57 26.62
C ALA A 688 23.89 27.82 27.69
N VAL A 689 23.82 26.95 28.71
CA VAL A 689 22.88 27.08 29.83
C VAL A 689 23.23 28.31 30.68
N GLY A 690 24.50 28.50 31.03
CA GLY A 690 24.96 29.65 31.79
C GLY A 690 24.69 30.98 31.08
N GLY A 691 24.97 31.05 29.77
CA GLY A 691 24.66 32.22 28.95
C GLY A 691 23.16 32.50 28.88
N ALA A 692 22.34 31.47 28.72
CA ALA A 692 20.88 31.61 28.75
C ALA A 692 20.39 32.11 30.12
N LEU A 693 20.92 31.58 31.23
CA LEU A 693 20.59 32.04 32.58
C LEU A 693 21.02 33.49 32.82
N LEU A 694 22.20 33.90 32.36
CA LEU A 694 22.64 35.30 32.45
C LEU A 694 21.69 36.24 31.71
N MET A 695 21.20 35.82 30.53
CA MET A 695 20.21 36.61 29.79
C MET A 695 18.87 36.71 30.52
N VAL A 696 18.42 35.63 31.17
CA VAL A 696 17.21 35.66 32.00
C VAL A 696 17.39 36.59 33.19
N LEU A 697 18.53 36.49 33.89
CA LEU A 697 18.83 37.35 35.04
C LEU A 697 19.05 38.83 34.67
N GLY A 698 19.44 39.10 33.43
CA GLY A 698 19.52 40.47 32.89
C GLY A 698 18.15 41.11 32.64
N THR A 699 17.05 40.36 32.73
CA THR A 699 15.70 40.93 32.64
C THR A 699 15.21 41.43 34.01
N PRO A 700 14.54 42.59 34.09
CA PRO A 700 13.97 43.07 35.35
C PRO A 700 12.97 42.06 35.92
N MET A 701 13.10 41.77 37.22
CA MET A 701 12.18 40.87 37.91
C MET A 701 10.79 41.51 38.02
N ASP A 702 9.77 40.79 37.59
CA ASP A 702 8.37 41.18 37.80
C ASP A 702 7.95 40.89 39.25
N ARG A 703 7.71 41.96 40.01
CA ARG A 703 7.42 41.88 41.44
C ARG A 703 5.96 41.59 41.79
N ARG A 704 5.03 41.54 40.82
CA ARG A 704 3.59 41.44 41.09
C ARG A 704 3.21 40.32 42.08
N LEU A 705 3.80 39.13 41.91
CA LEU A 705 3.53 38.00 42.81
C LEU A 705 4.24 38.15 44.17
N SER A 706 5.48 38.64 44.18
CA SER A 706 6.21 38.93 45.42
C SER A 706 5.46 39.93 46.28
N ASP A 707 4.98 41.02 45.68
CA ASP A 707 4.24 42.07 46.38
C ASP A 707 2.88 41.55 46.89
N PHE A 708 2.20 40.69 46.13
CA PHE A 708 0.99 40.01 46.59
C PHE A 708 1.25 39.13 47.82
N PHE A 709 2.27 38.26 47.78
CA PHE A 709 2.59 37.39 48.91
C PHE A 709 3.07 38.17 50.14
N GLU A 710 3.84 39.25 49.95
CA GLU A 710 4.24 40.14 51.04
C GLU A 710 3.02 40.78 51.73
N ALA A 711 2.03 41.22 50.95
CA ALA A 711 0.81 41.84 51.48
C ALA A 711 -0.17 40.83 52.11
N ALA A 712 -0.31 39.64 51.54
CA ALA A 712 -1.34 38.66 51.92
C ALA A 712 -0.90 37.64 52.99
N SER A 713 0.41 37.37 53.14
CA SER A 713 0.87 36.24 53.99
C SER A 713 0.48 36.36 55.47
N TYR A 714 0.53 37.56 56.04
CA TYR A 714 0.14 37.78 57.44
C TYR A 714 -1.37 38.02 57.61
N PRO A 715 -2.03 38.89 56.81
CA PRO A 715 -3.46 39.17 56.99
C PRO A 715 -4.37 38.00 56.60
N ASP A 716 -4.07 37.30 55.50
CA ASP A 716 -4.98 36.28 54.95
C ASP A 716 -4.58 34.87 55.42
N ALA A 717 -3.29 34.56 55.42
CA ALA A 717 -2.76 33.24 55.76
C ALA A 717 -2.17 33.14 57.18
N HIS A 718 -2.25 34.22 57.97
CA HIS A 718 -1.91 34.26 59.40
C HIS A 718 -0.46 33.88 59.75
N GLY A 719 0.47 33.98 58.78
CA GLY A 719 1.86 33.58 58.95
C GLY A 719 2.87 34.70 58.65
N ARG A 720 3.91 34.81 59.47
CA ARG A 720 5.01 35.79 59.26
C ARG A 720 6.12 35.28 58.35
N ASN A 721 6.25 33.97 58.21
CA ASN A 721 7.20 33.36 57.28
C ASN A 721 6.54 33.17 55.92
N ILE A 722 6.81 34.10 55.00
CA ILE A 722 6.22 34.13 53.66
C ILE A 722 6.54 32.83 52.88
N VAL A 723 7.76 32.30 52.97
CA VAL A 723 8.16 31.07 52.26
C VAL A 723 7.33 29.88 52.75
N ASN A 724 7.24 29.69 54.06
CA ASN A 724 6.45 28.61 54.64
C ASN A 724 4.96 28.76 54.31
N VAL A 725 4.41 29.98 54.38
CA VAL A 725 3.02 30.27 54.00
C VAL A 725 2.76 29.94 52.54
N ILE A 726 3.67 30.28 51.62
CA ILE A 726 3.55 29.89 50.21
C ILE A 726 3.51 28.36 50.09
N LEU A 727 4.39 27.64 50.77
CA LEU A 727 4.47 26.17 50.67
C LEU A 727 3.26 25.45 51.25
N VAL A 728 2.70 25.92 52.37
CA VAL A 728 1.66 25.17 53.10
C VAL A 728 0.24 25.68 52.87
N ASP A 729 0.07 26.90 52.37
CA ASP A 729 -1.23 27.54 52.17
C ASP A 729 -1.46 27.91 50.70
N PHE A 730 -0.77 28.94 50.19
CA PHE A 730 -1.03 29.45 48.82
C PHE A 730 -0.71 28.44 47.71
N ARG A 731 0.35 27.63 47.86
CA ARG A 731 0.79 26.61 46.91
C ARG A 731 0.94 25.24 47.58
N ALA A 732 0.03 24.92 48.50
CA ALA A 732 -0.02 23.67 49.26
C ALA A 732 0.02 22.40 48.38
N LEU A 733 -0.50 22.48 47.14
CA LEU A 733 -0.55 21.36 46.22
C LEU A 733 0.84 20.91 45.73
N ASP A 734 1.79 21.85 45.59
CA ASP A 734 3.17 21.54 45.21
C ASP A 734 3.85 20.75 46.34
N THR A 735 3.70 21.21 47.59
CA THR A 735 4.22 20.54 48.79
C THR A 735 3.60 19.15 48.99
N PHE A 736 2.29 19.00 48.76
CA PHE A 736 1.65 17.70 48.77
C PHE A 736 2.26 16.75 47.72
N GLY A 737 2.49 17.25 46.50
CA GLY A 737 3.17 16.51 45.44
C GLY A 737 4.59 16.06 45.83
N GLU A 738 5.38 16.94 46.43
CA GLU A 738 6.73 16.62 46.92
C GLU A 738 6.71 15.54 48.01
N ILE A 739 5.78 15.63 48.98
CA ILE A 739 5.60 14.61 50.01
C ILE A 739 5.29 13.24 49.37
N VAL A 740 4.42 13.21 48.36
CA VAL A 740 4.11 11.99 47.60
C VAL A 740 5.35 11.45 46.89
N VAL A 741 6.16 12.31 46.23
CA VAL A 741 7.40 11.88 45.56
C VAL A 741 8.38 11.24 46.56
N VAL A 742 8.58 11.85 47.72
CA VAL A 742 9.45 11.29 48.77
C VAL A 742 8.91 9.97 49.29
N ALA A 743 7.60 9.88 49.56
CA ALA A 743 6.97 8.64 50.01
C ALA A 743 7.11 7.52 48.97
N VAL A 744 6.89 7.82 47.69
CA VAL A 744 7.04 6.85 46.58
C VAL A 744 8.50 6.44 46.41
N ALA A 745 9.46 7.37 46.51
CA ALA A 745 10.88 7.05 46.45
C ALA A 745 11.29 6.11 47.60
N ALA A 746 10.80 6.37 48.82
CA ALA A 746 11.04 5.52 49.98
C ALA A 746 10.42 4.13 49.83
N LEU A 747 9.16 4.04 49.37
CA LEU A 747 8.49 2.77 49.10
C LEU A 747 9.18 1.97 47.99
N SER A 748 9.65 2.66 46.94
CA SER A 748 10.39 2.05 45.83
C SER A 748 11.75 1.51 46.29
N ALA A 749 12.47 2.28 47.11
CA ALA A 749 13.72 1.83 47.72
C ALA A 749 13.50 0.59 48.60
N LEU A 750 12.44 0.57 49.41
CA LEU A 750 12.07 -0.59 50.23
C LEU A 750 11.78 -1.83 49.36
N ALA A 751 11.02 -1.66 48.27
CA ALA A 751 10.71 -2.74 47.34
C ALA A 751 11.99 -3.31 46.69
N LEU A 752 12.90 -2.45 46.22
CA LEU A 752 14.18 -2.84 45.63
C LEU A 752 15.08 -3.57 46.63
N LEU A 753 15.18 -3.07 47.88
CA LEU A 753 15.98 -3.71 48.92
C LEU A 753 15.43 -5.08 49.32
N ARG A 754 14.10 -5.24 49.37
CA ARG A 754 13.46 -6.54 49.61
C ARG A 754 13.73 -7.53 48.48
N ALA A 755 13.55 -7.10 47.23
CA ALA A 755 13.82 -7.93 46.06
C ALA A 755 15.29 -8.36 46.00
N ALA A 756 16.23 -7.45 46.25
CA ALA A 756 17.66 -7.76 46.28
C ALA A 756 17.99 -8.83 47.34
N ARG A 757 17.43 -8.73 48.56
CA ARG A 757 17.63 -9.74 49.63
C ARG A 757 17.10 -11.12 49.26
N THR A 758 15.96 -11.20 48.58
CA THR A 758 15.41 -12.48 48.10
C THR A 758 16.27 -13.13 47.01
N SER A 759 16.94 -12.32 46.18
CA SER A 759 17.85 -12.81 45.13
C SER A 759 19.21 -13.29 45.67
N SER A 760 19.72 -12.67 46.74
CA SER A 760 20.98 -13.08 47.40
C SER A 760 20.84 -14.36 48.24
N GLY A 761 19.64 -14.65 48.77
CA GLY A 761 19.37 -15.89 49.51
C GLY A 761 19.34 -17.16 48.65
N ARG A 762 19.28 -17.04 47.32
CA ARG A 762 19.39 -18.16 46.36
C ARG A 762 20.83 -18.40 45.86
N ARG A 763 21.80 -17.63 46.36
CA ARG A 763 23.23 -17.77 46.04
C ARG A 763 24.06 -17.78 47.33
N ALA A 764 23.85 -18.80 48.15
CA ALA A 764 24.88 -19.37 49.01
C ALA A 764 24.98 -20.86 48.62
N PRO A 765 26.18 -21.48 48.64
CA PRO A 765 26.40 -22.82 48.07
C PRO A 765 25.48 -23.89 48.65
#